data_AF-A0A2V9BNG4-F1
#
_entry.id   AF-A0A2V9BNG4-F1
#
_cell.length_a   1.000
_cell.length_b   1.000
_cell.length_c   1.000
_cell.angle_alpha   90.00
_cell.angle_beta   90.00
_cell.angle_gamma   90.00
#
_symmetry.space_group_name_H-M   'P 1'
#
loop_
_entity.id
_entity.type
_entity.pdbx_description
1 polymer ?
#
loop_
_entity_poly.entity_id
_entity_poly.type
_entity_poly.pdbx_seq_one_letter_code
_entity_poly.pdbx_strand_id
1 'polypeptide(L)'
;MTALFANAKIPAANFVFTAIPLFTKNMNPKCEVPSVKNSSRYTKLVCLSLLALASCLLGSAQQADDPLLAGFQNPPDFAKPRVWWHWMNGNITKEGIKLDLEWMKRVGIGGFQNFDAALNTPKLVDQRLVYMTPEWKDAFKYATTLADQLGLEEAIAGSPGWSESGGPWVKPNQGMKKIVWSEARIEGRKPFSGVLLHPPTTTGPFQNVSIFDFLAAIGGQPQPSSPTFYADTAVIAYRAPESDALVTALQPKITSSGGNLEASALIDGDLVKTTPLPKAPAGQQAWIQYEFSRPQTMRAVTLVFNDPLAARANMFGAASSIAAMEASDDGQTFHKLADIPADGGIEHTTAFPATTARFFRVNFTDKPSSGFSNMTFDVENPFGDLSAVKPDPNFEISELVLHPGARINRFEEKAAFAKLASLDKFPTPAVPAADAIHKDNIIDLSSKMQPNGRLDWTPPPGNWVVLRFGYSLLGITNHPASPEGTGLEVDKLNPDDVAQYMNTYLDNYKDAVGELMGKRGLQYVINDSWEAGTQNWTDNLIAEFTKRRGYDPRPWMPVLTGRVIESSQASEGFLWDFRKTLADMLADYHYDLITKILHERGMGHYGESHEEGRAFIGDGMQVKRSNDVPMSAMWTFWRICLVARDTEADRGQRVSHGSQPVCDSYVRASAVAGQETRTVAWSVWTVV
;
A
#
# COMPACT_ATOMS: atom_id res chain seq x y z
N MET A 1 25.26 6.85 -29.96
CA MET A 1 26.06 8.07 -30.19
C MET A 1 26.98 8.24 -28.99
N THR A 2 28.16 7.63 -29.04
CA THR A 2 29.14 7.73 -27.95
C THR A 2 30.54 7.55 -28.56
N ALA A 3 31.19 8.67 -28.86
CA ALA A 3 32.62 8.79 -29.18
C ALA A 3 32.99 10.28 -29.09
N LEU A 4 34.22 10.58 -28.64
CA LEU A 4 34.80 11.88 -28.24
C LEU A 4 34.57 12.13 -26.73
N PHE A 5 35.55 12.09 -25.84
CA PHE A 5 36.90 12.66 -25.94
C PHE A 5 37.94 11.79 -25.23
N ALA A 6 39.03 11.49 -25.92
CA ALA A 6 40.30 11.04 -25.36
C ALA A 6 41.40 11.92 -25.96
N ASN A 7 42.04 12.75 -25.14
CA ASN A 7 43.47 13.13 -25.19
C ASN A 7 43.74 14.43 -24.43
N ALA A 8 44.37 14.32 -23.26
CA ALA A 8 45.43 15.24 -22.84
C ALA A 8 46.25 14.58 -21.72
N LYS A 9 47.55 14.38 -21.97
CA LYS A 9 48.55 13.87 -21.02
C LYS A 9 48.95 14.96 -20.04
N ILE A 10 49.06 14.62 -18.75
CA ILE A 10 49.64 15.45 -17.69
C ILE A 10 51.00 14.85 -17.30
N PRO A 11 52.10 15.63 -17.19
CA PRO A 11 53.34 15.14 -16.59
C PRO A 11 53.38 15.39 -15.07
N ALA A 12 53.95 14.43 -14.35
CA ALA A 12 54.09 14.40 -12.91
C ALA A 12 55.03 15.51 -12.37
N ALA A 13 54.68 16.09 -11.22
CA ALA A 13 55.58 16.93 -10.43
C ALA A 13 55.67 16.40 -8.99
N ASN A 14 56.91 16.21 -8.54
CA ASN A 14 57.31 15.71 -7.23
C ASN A 14 56.93 16.70 -6.11
N PHE A 15 56.37 16.18 -5.01
CA PHE A 15 56.29 16.89 -3.74
C PHE A 15 57.58 16.66 -2.92
N VAL A 16 58.24 17.75 -2.52
CA VAL A 16 59.24 17.76 -1.45
C VAL A 16 58.79 18.79 -0.42
N PHE A 17 58.52 18.32 0.80
CA PHE A 17 58.26 19.15 1.97
C PHE A 17 59.57 19.72 2.52
N THR A 18 59.58 21.01 2.87
CA THR A 18 60.53 21.54 3.86
C THR A 18 59.88 22.62 4.71
N ALA A 19 60.04 22.44 6.01
CA ALA A 19 59.48 23.25 7.08
C ALA A 19 60.18 24.60 7.26
N ILE A 20 59.46 25.57 7.81
CA ILE A 20 59.95 26.89 8.24
C ILE A 20 60.08 26.89 9.77
N PRO A 21 61.16 27.48 10.32
CA PRO A 21 61.11 28.08 11.65
C PRO A 21 61.28 29.61 11.59
N LEU A 22 60.46 30.30 12.37
CA LEU A 22 60.57 31.71 12.70
C LEU A 22 61.85 32.00 13.48
N PHE A 23 62.43 33.21 13.32
CA PHE A 23 62.89 34.01 14.46
C PHE A 23 62.94 35.52 14.12
N THR A 24 62.61 36.30 15.13
CA THR A 24 62.46 37.75 15.23
C THR A 24 63.79 38.49 15.44
N LYS A 25 63.89 39.75 14.99
CA LYS A 25 64.56 40.81 15.78
C LYS A 25 64.32 42.23 15.25
N ASN A 26 63.94 43.09 16.21
CA ASN A 26 63.94 44.55 16.16
C ASN A 26 65.34 45.12 15.87
N MET A 27 65.39 46.29 15.21
CA MET A 27 66.05 47.50 15.70
C MET A 27 65.87 48.67 14.72
N ASN A 28 65.45 49.82 15.24
CA ASN A 28 65.60 51.15 14.65
C ASN A 28 66.89 51.75 15.27
N PRO A 29 67.70 52.60 14.59
CA PRO A 29 67.36 54.03 14.56
C PRO A 29 67.93 54.88 13.39
N LYS A 30 67.23 56.01 13.17
CA LYS A 30 67.71 57.37 12.82
C LYS A 30 68.35 57.68 11.44
N CYS A 31 67.55 58.45 10.68
CA CYS A 31 67.83 59.65 9.88
C CYS A 31 69.27 59.98 9.45
N GLU A 32 69.47 60.01 8.13
CA GLU A 32 70.13 61.12 7.42
C GLU A 32 69.39 61.37 6.08
N VAL A 33 69.12 62.64 5.79
CA VAL A 33 68.52 63.10 4.53
C VAL A 33 69.60 63.82 3.73
N PRO A 34 69.89 63.41 2.49
CA PRO A 34 70.47 64.31 1.51
C PRO A 34 69.48 64.65 0.39
N SER A 35 69.45 65.95 0.13
CA SER A 35 68.82 66.72 -0.93
C SER A 35 68.32 66.01 -2.20
N VAL A 36 67.09 66.38 -2.55
CA VAL A 36 66.40 66.11 -3.82
C VAL A 36 67.12 66.77 -5.00
N LYS A 37 67.67 65.96 -5.92
CA LYS A 37 67.84 66.30 -7.34
C LYS A 37 67.64 65.04 -8.18
N ASN A 38 66.38 64.70 -8.48
CA ASN A 38 65.94 63.97 -9.68
C ASN A 38 64.42 63.68 -9.60
N SER A 39 63.59 64.73 -9.58
CA SER A 39 62.13 64.67 -9.42
C SER A 39 61.34 64.11 -10.63
N SER A 40 62.01 63.59 -11.67
CA SER A 40 61.33 63.07 -12.88
C SER A 40 61.32 61.53 -12.95
N ARG A 41 62.32 60.84 -12.39
CA ARG A 41 62.39 59.37 -12.42
C ARG A 41 61.67 58.70 -11.25
N TYR A 42 61.71 59.30 -10.05
CA TYR A 42 61.04 58.75 -8.86
C TYR A 42 59.51 58.86 -8.96
N THR A 43 58.96 59.92 -9.54
CA THR A 43 57.50 60.08 -9.71
C THR A 43 56.92 59.06 -10.68
N LYS A 44 57.65 58.69 -11.75
CA LYS A 44 57.25 57.62 -12.67
C LYS A 44 57.37 56.23 -12.03
N LEU A 45 58.42 55.97 -11.24
CA LEU A 45 58.54 54.70 -10.51
C LEU A 45 57.49 54.55 -9.40
N VAL A 46 57.17 55.62 -8.67
CA VAL A 46 56.13 55.63 -7.62
C VAL A 46 54.74 55.49 -8.23
N CYS A 47 54.45 56.14 -9.37
CA CYS A 47 53.19 55.91 -10.08
C CYS A 47 53.09 54.49 -10.68
N LEU A 48 54.17 53.90 -11.22
CA LEU A 48 54.16 52.51 -11.68
C LEU A 48 54.04 51.50 -10.54
N SER A 49 54.62 51.77 -9.38
CA SER A 49 54.47 50.90 -8.20
C SER A 49 53.14 51.08 -7.49
N LEU A 50 52.52 52.27 -7.52
CA LEU A 50 51.14 52.49 -7.08
C LEU A 50 50.11 51.90 -8.06
N LEU A 51 50.37 51.94 -9.37
CA LEU A 51 49.56 51.23 -10.38
C LEU A 51 49.73 49.72 -10.27
N ALA A 52 50.92 49.20 -9.99
CA ALA A 52 51.15 47.78 -9.75
C ALA A 52 50.52 47.31 -8.41
N LEU A 53 50.58 48.12 -7.34
CA LEU A 53 49.86 47.82 -6.09
C LEU A 53 48.35 47.91 -6.27
N ALA A 54 47.83 48.87 -7.05
CA ALA A 54 46.40 48.95 -7.38
C ALA A 54 45.96 47.76 -8.27
N SER A 55 46.83 47.29 -9.17
CA SER A 55 46.59 46.09 -9.99
C SER A 55 46.61 44.81 -9.16
N CYS A 56 47.49 44.73 -8.14
CA CYS A 56 47.52 43.61 -7.19
C CYS A 56 46.32 43.64 -6.22
N LEU A 57 45.84 44.82 -5.82
CA LEU A 57 44.65 44.97 -4.97
C LEU A 57 43.33 44.77 -5.74
N LEU A 58 43.31 44.99 -7.06
CA LEU A 58 42.19 44.66 -7.94
C LEU A 58 42.22 43.18 -8.41
N GLY A 59 43.41 42.55 -8.44
CA GLY A 59 43.57 41.13 -8.81
C GLY A 59 43.18 40.13 -7.72
N SER A 60 43.05 40.57 -6.47
CA SER A 60 42.58 39.74 -5.35
C SER A 60 41.08 39.89 -5.05
N ALA A 61 40.36 40.74 -5.80
CA ALA A 61 38.97 41.08 -5.52
C ALA A 61 37.93 40.31 -6.38
N GLN A 62 38.35 39.27 -7.13
CA GLN A 62 37.41 38.59 -8.03
C GLN A 62 37.76 37.13 -8.33
N GLN A 63 38.04 36.34 -7.29
CA GLN A 63 37.54 34.98 -7.27
C GLN A 63 36.37 34.99 -6.29
N ALA A 64 35.16 35.20 -6.80
CA ALA A 64 33.99 34.81 -6.03
C ALA A 64 34.19 33.33 -5.70
N ASP A 65 34.25 32.97 -4.42
CA ASP A 65 34.25 31.58 -3.99
C ASP A 65 33.12 30.89 -4.73
N ASP A 66 33.46 29.84 -5.49
CA ASP A 66 32.47 29.07 -6.25
C ASP A 66 31.41 28.57 -5.27
N PRO A 67 30.16 29.09 -5.30
CA PRO A 67 29.15 28.75 -4.31
C PRO A 67 28.81 27.26 -4.32
N LEU A 68 28.98 26.60 -5.47
CA LEU A 68 28.78 25.15 -5.59
C LEU A 68 29.90 24.39 -4.89
N LEU A 69 31.16 24.80 -5.07
CA LEU A 69 32.29 24.21 -4.35
C LEU A 69 32.17 24.42 -2.84
N ALA A 70 31.79 25.64 -2.41
CA ALA A 70 31.61 25.96 -1.00
C ALA A 70 30.48 25.12 -0.38
N GLY A 71 29.35 24.98 -1.06
CA GLY A 71 28.23 24.13 -0.64
C GLY A 71 28.54 22.63 -0.71
N PHE A 72 29.40 22.18 -1.61
CA PHE A 72 29.85 20.78 -1.67
C PHE A 72 30.79 20.44 -0.52
N GLN A 73 31.71 21.35 -0.17
CA GLN A 73 32.63 21.17 0.95
C GLN A 73 31.93 21.31 2.31
N ASN A 74 30.92 22.17 2.39
CA ASN A 74 30.11 22.39 3.59
C ASN A 74 28.62 22.26 3.25
N PRO A 75 28.10 21.03 3.10
CA PRO A 75 26.72 20.79 2.74
C PRO A 75 25.72 21.50 3.68
N PRO A 76 24.76 22.26 3.14
CA PRO A 76 23.70 22.86 3.95
C PRO A 76 22.77 21.78 4.54
N ASP A 77 21.98 22.13 5.56
CA ASP A 77 21.15 21.15 6.28
C ASP A 77 20.11 20.44 5.38
N PHE A 78 19.63 21.09 4.31
CA PHE A 78 18.71 20.44 3.35
C PHE A 78 19.38 19.34 2.52
N ALA A 79 20.72 19.31 2.42
CA ALA A 79 21.47 18.27 1.70
C ALA A 79 21.82 17.07 2.59
N LYS A 80 21.56 17.15 3.89
CA LYS A 80 21.85 16.06 4.84
C LYS A 80 20.74 15.01 4.81
N PRO A 81 21.07 13.72 4.96
CA PRO A 81 20.06 12.68 5.06
C PRO A 81 19.23 12.82 6.35
N ARG A 82 18.01 12.32 6.30
CA ARG A 82 17.15 12.07 7.48
C ARG A 82 17.19 10.59 7.82
N VAL A 83 16.73 10.23 9.02
CA VAL A 83 16.59 8.84 9.47
C VAL A 83 15.21 8.57 10.03
N TRP A 84 14.69 7.35 9.83
CA TRP A 84 13.55 6.87 10.61
C TRP A 84 14.02 6.50 12.02
N TRP A 85 13.28 6.96 13.03
CA TRP A 85 13.59 6.74 14.44
C TRP A 85 12.38 6.15 15.15
N HIS A 86 12.37 4.83 15.20
CA HIS A 86 11.27 4.06 15.78
C HIS A 86 11.42 3.90 17.29
N TRP A 87 10.39 4.30 18.00
CA TRP A 87 10.22 4.00 19.42
C TRP A 87 9.53 2.65 19.57
N MET A 88 10.33 1.65 19.94
CA MET A 88 9.91 0.26 19.93
C MET A 88 9.12 -0.11 21.18
N ASN A 89 7.80 -0.22 21.06
CA ASN A 89 6.89 -0.77 22.06
C ASN A 89 7.05 -0.11 23.45
N GLY A 90 7.09 1.23 23.46
CA GLY A 90 7.21 2.03 24.68
C GLY A 90 8.57 1.97 25.38
N ASN A 91 9.60 1.34 24.80
CA ASN A 91 10.96 1.31 25.36
C ASN A 91 11.67 2.66 25.15
N ILE A 92 11.25 3.68 25.90
CA ILE A 92 11.67 5.07 25.70
C ILE A 92 12.21 5.65 27.00
N THR A 93 13.34 6.36 26.94
CA THR A 93 13.87 7.13 28.07
C THR A 93 14.45 8.45 27.57
N LYS A 94 14.35 9.53 28.38
CA LYS A 94 14.95 10.83 28.03
C LYS A 94 16.48 10.76 27.87
N GLU A 95 17.15 9.90 28.62
CA GLU A 95 18.59 9.67 28.47
C GLU A 95 18.92 9.08 27.10
N GLY A 96 18.19 8.06 26.66
CA GLY A 96 18.34 7.48 25.32
C GLY A 96 18.06 8.50 24.21
N ILE A 97 16.97 9.26 24.34
CA ILE A 97 16.62 10.35 23.41
C ILE A 97 17.78 11.34 23.27
N LYS A 98 18.39 11.76 24.39
CA LYS A 98 19.52 12.69 24.37
C LYS A 98 20.71 12.11 23.62
N LEU A 99 21.10 10.87 23.95
CA LEU A 99 22.25 10.21 23.35
C LEU A 99 22.06 10.01 21.85
N ASP A 100 20.85 9.65 21.42
CA ASP A 100 20.48 9.47 20.01
C ASP A 100 20.56 10.79 19.23
N LEU A 101 19.91 11.86 19.71
CA LEU A 101 19.87 13.13 18.98
C LEU A 101 21.25 13.83 18.95
N GLU A 102 22.01 13.77 20.04
CA GLU A 102 23.38 14.27 20.03
C GLU A 102 24.28 13.44 19.09
N TRP A 103 24.06 12.12 19.00
CA TRP A 103 24.75 11.27 18.03
C TRP A 103 24.41 11.66 16.60
N MET A 104 23.11 11.79 16.25
CA MET A 104 22.65 12.23 14.93
C MET A 104 23.32 13.54 14.51
N LYS A 105 23.37 14.52 15.42
CA LYS A 105 24.04 15.80 15.15
C LYS A 105 25.54 15.62 14.90
N ARG A 106 26.23 14.83 15.73
CA ARG A 106 27.68 14.57 15.59
C ARG A 106 28.05 13.90 14.27
N VAL A 107 27.22 12.98 13.79
CA VAL A 107 27.50 12.24 12.54
C VAL A 107 26.99 12.94 11.28
N GLY A 108 26.31 14.09 11.41
CA GLY A 108 25.88 14.91 10.28
C GLY A 108 24.51 14.56 9.70
N ILE A 109 23.65 13.88 10.44
CA ILE A 109 22.23 13.73 10.10
C ILE A 109 21.53 15.10 10.21
N GLY A 110 20.62 15.38 9.26
CA GLY A 110 19.87 16.65 9.19
C GLY A 110 18.54 16.64 9.93
N GLY A 111 18.02 15.47 10.26
CA GLY A 111 16.72 15.31 10.92
C GLY A 111 16.29 13.86 11.05
N PHE A 112 15.11 13.65 11.62
CA PHE A 112 14.53 12.34 11.83
C PHE A 112 13.02 12.34 11.67
N GLN A 113 12.46 11.16 11.43
CA GLN A 113 11.03 10.91 11.36
C GLN A 113 10.68 9.90 12.46
N ASN A 114 9.88 10.32 13.43
CA ASN A 114 9.55 9.52 14.61
C ASN A 114 8.28 8.68 14.41
N PHE A 115 8.35 7.44 14.89
CA PHE A 115 7.29 6.45 14.85
C PHE A 115 7.15 5.81 16.23
N ASP A 116 5.95 5.76 16.81
CA ASP A 116 5.67 4.95 18.01
C ASP A 116 5.11 3.60 17.55
N ALA A 117 5.99 2.59 17.48
CA ALA A 117 5.71 1.32 16.81
C ALA A 117 5.60 0.17 17.82
N ALA A 118 4.48 -0.53 17.79
CA ALA A 118 4.21 -1.68 18.65
C ALA A 118 4.51 -3.00 17.94
N LEU A 119 5.79 -3.30 17.76
CA LEU A 119 6.27 -4.64 17.37
C LEU A 119 6.58 -5.48 18.61
N ASN A 120 6.64 -6.80 18.44
CA ASN A 120 6.97 -7.76 19.50
C ASN A 120 8.42 -7.59 19.98
N THR A 121 8.65 -6.56 20.81
CA THR A 121 9.95 -6.17 21.34
C THR A 121 9.99 -6.50 22.84
N PRO A 122 11.08 -7.13 23.34
CA PRO A 122 11.28 -7.32 24.77
C PRO A 122 11.18 -5.99 25.55
N LYS A 123 10.82 -6.05 26.82
CA LYS A 123 10.88 -4.89 27.72
C LYS A 123 12.34 -4.68 28.13
N LEU A 124 12.92 -3.54 27.75
CA LEU A 124 14.31 -3.15 28.01
C LEU A 124 14.44 -1.93 28.93
N VAL A 125 13.32 -1.37 29.37
CA VAL A 125 13.23 -0.23 30.30
C VAL A 125 12.42 -0.60 31.53
N ASP A 126 12.60 0.12 32.64
CA ASP A 126 11.86 -0.13 33.89
C ASP A 126 10.34 0.06 33.72
N GLN A 127 9.95 1.10 32.99
CA GLN A 127 8.56 1.42 32.66
C GLN A 127 8.44 1.75 31.18
N ARG A 128 7.52 1.07 30.49
CA ARG A 128 7.16 1.43 29.11
C ARG A 128 6.35 2.72 29.13
N LEU A 129 6.66 3.64 28.22
CA LEU A 129 5.83 4.81 27.99
C LEU A 129 4.73 4.45 27.01
N VAL A 130 3.48 4.59 27.44
CA VAL A 130 2.30 4.28 26.62
C VAL A 130 1.96 5.49 25.78
N TYR A 131 1.65 5.27 24.50
CA TYR A 131 1.37 6.33 23.55
C TYR A 131 0.37 7.38 24.09
N MET A 132 0.73 8.65 23.97
CA MET A 132 -0.07 9.82 24.39
C MET A 132 -0.44 9.93 25.89
N THR A 133 0.11 9.11 26.78
CA THR A 133 0.03 9.40 28.24
C THR A 133 0.89 10.62 28.61
N PRO A 134 0.68 11.24 29.79
CA PRO A 134 1.49 12.39 30.21
C PRO A 134 3.00 12.15 30.17
N GLU A 135 3.45 10.94 30.53
CA GLU A 135 4.87 10.58 30.52
C GLU A 135 5.44 10.44 29.11
N TRP A 136 4.65 9.87 28.18
CA TRP A 136 5.02 9.80 26.77
C TRP A 136 5.08 11.20 26.15
N LYS A 137 4.06 12.05 26.41
CA LYS A 137 4.04 13.44 25.93
C LYS A 137 5.22 14.25 26.45
N ASP A 138 5.62 14.04 27.70
CA ASP A 138 6.80 14.66 28.31
C ASP A 138 8.11 14.18 27.67
N ALA A 139 8.23 12.90 27.33
CA ALA A 139 9.36 12.37 26.58
C ALA A 139 9.41 12.92 25.13
N PHE A 140 8.28 12.95 24.44
CA PHE A 140 8.16 13.50 23.09
C PHE A 140 8.50 14.99 23.06
N LYS A 141 7.93 15.79 23.96
CA LYS A 141 8.29 17.20 24.11
C LYS A 141 9.78 17.42 24.37
N TYR A 142 10.41 16.54 25.16
CA TYR A 142 11.85 16.60 25.40
C TYR A 142 12.65 16.33 24.12
N ALA A 143 12.26 15.32 23.33
CA ALA A 143 12.86 15.05 22.02
C ALA A 143 12.75 16.25 21.08
N THR A 144 11.54 16.82 20.93
CA THR A 144 11.29 17.98 20.07
C THR A 144 12.08 19.22 20.52
N THR A 145 12.16 19.46 21.83
CA THR A 145 12.94 20.58 22.37
C THR A 145 14.43 20.42 22.06
N LEU A 146 14.96 19.21 22.22
CA LEU A 146 16.38 18.94 21.96
C LEU A 146 16.69 18.96 20.45
N ALA A 147 15.81 18.43 19.60
CA ALA A 147 15.92 18.49 18.16
C ALA A 147 16.00 19.93 17.65
N ASP A 148 15.10 20.80 18.12
CA ASP A 148 15.10 22.24 17.83
C ASP A 148 16.40 22.93 18.28
N GLN A 149 16.93 22.60 19.46
CA GLN A 149 18.22 23.13 19.95
C GLN A 149 19.42 22.67 19.11
N LEU A 150 19.36 21.45 18.58
CA LEU A 150 20.40 20.87 17.74
C LEU A 150 20.25 21.25 16.26
N GLY A 151 19.15 21.90 15.87
CA GLY A 151 18.82 22.23 14.49
C GLY A 151 18.60 20.96 13.65
N LEU A 152 17.91 19.97 14.21
CA LEU A 152 17.46 18.77 13.51
C LEU A 152 16.01 18.97 13.08
N GLU A 153 15.71 18.66 11.82
CA GLU A 153 14.32 18.59 11.33
C GLU A 153 13.60 17.38 11.97
N GLU A 154 12.36 17.57 12.39
CA GLU A 154 11.54 16.52 12.98
C GLU A 154 10.25 16.32 12.18
N ALA A 155 9.95 15.05 11.89
CA ALA A 155 8.67 14.60 11.38
C ALA A 155 8.04 13.53 12.27
N ILE A 156 6.73 13.34 12.15
CA ILE A 156 5.98 12.20 12.73
C ILE A 156 5.22 11.47 11.64
N ALA A 157 4.90 10.20 11.86
CA ALA A 157 3.96 9.46 11.01
C ALA A 157 2.57 10.11 10.94
N GLY A 158 1.81 9.78 9.90
CA GLY A 158 0.41 10.20 9.70
C GLY A 158 -0.59 9.57 10.68
N SER A 159 -0.17 8.53 11.41
CA SER A 159 -0.95 7.84 12.44
C SER A 159 -0.05 7.29 13.55
N PRO A 160 -0.61 6.87 14.72
CA PRO A 160 0.11 5.99 15.64
C PRO A 160 0.52 4.70 14.91
N GLY A 161 1.67 4.11 15.26
CA GLY A 161 2.32 3.12 14.40
C GLY A 161 3.10 3.81 13.27
N TRP A 162 2.90 3.38 12.03
CA TRP A 162 3.47 4.01 10.84
C TRP A 162 2.47 4.33 9.73
N SER A 163 1.44 3.49 9.53
CA SER A 163 0.49 3.63 8.43
C SER A 163 -0.96 3.33 8.87
N GLU A 164 -1.98 3.98 8.30
CA GLU A 164 -1.91 5.11 7.35
C GLU A 164 -2.46 6.38 7.99
N SER A 165 -3.74 6.36 8.35
CA SER A 165 -4.45 7.48 8.96
C SER A 165 -5.63 6.96 9.77
N GLY A 166 -5.32 6.09 10.74
CA GLY A 166 -6.26 5.48 11.67
C GLY A 166 -5.98 5.82 13.14
N GLY A 167 -6.96 5.57 14.00
CA GLY A 167 -6.83 5.80 15.44
C GLY A 167 -8.16 5.60 16.19
N PRO A 168 -8.12 5.48 17.54
CA PRO A 168 -9.29 5.14 18.36
C PRO A 168 -10.40 6.22 18.34
N TRP A 169 -10.10 7.43 17.87
CA TRP A 169 -11.08 8.51 17.71
C TRP A 169 -11.91 8.41 16.42
N VAL A 170 -11.54 7.54 15.47
CA VAL A 170 -12.31 7.30 14.24
C VAL A 170 -13.54 6.47 14.58
N LYS A 171 -14.73 7.08 14.45
CA LYS A 171 -16.00 6.40 14.73
C LYS A 171 -16.36 5.41 13.61
N PRO A 172 -17.18 4.38 13.88
CA PRO A 172 -17.61 3.42 12.86
C PRO A 172 -18.20 4.03 11.58
N ASN A 173 -18.95 5.12 11.67
CA ASN A 173 -19.50 5.80 10.49
C ASN A 173 -18.44 6.57 9.67
N GLN A 174 -17.27 6.81 10.25
CA GLN A 174 -16.14 7.55 9.67
C GLN A 174 -15.02 6.62 9.18
N GLY A 175 -15.17 5.30 9.34
CA GLY A 175 -14.19 4.33 8.86
C GLY A 175 -14.34 4.05 7.37
N MET A 176 -13.32 3.39 6.79
CA MET A 176 -13.32 2.90 5.40
C MET A 176 -14.48 1.94 5.11
N LYS A 177 -15.13 2.09 3.95
CA LYS A 177 -16.40 1.43 3.62
C LYS A 177 -16.31 0.60 2.34
N LYS A 178 -17.07 -0.49 2.31
CA LYS A 178 -17.33 -1.30 1.11
C LYS A 178 -18.81 -1.30 0.77
N ILE A 179 -19.15 -1.34 -0.51
CA ILE A 179 -20.54 -1.58 -0.94
C ILE A 179 -20.92 -3.04 -0.69
N VAL A 180 -22.14 -3.29 -0.24
CA VAL A 180 -22.73 -4.62 -0.01
C VAL A 180 -24.13 -4.67 -0.62
N TRP A 181 -24.63 -5.87 -0.90
CA TRP A 181 -25.97 -6.00 -1.47
C TRP A 181 -26.67 -7.28 -1.04
N SER A 182 -27.99 -7.25 -1.12
CA SER A 182 -28.85 -8.43 -1.13
C SER A 182 -29.67 -8.48 -2.41
N GLU A 183 -30.11 -9.67 -2.81
CA GLU A 183 -30.90 -9.90 -4.02
C GLU A 183 -32.27 -10.48 -3.69
N ALA A 184 -33.30 -10.04 -4.41
CA ALA A 184 -34.61 -10.69 -4.46
C ALA A 184 -35.07 -10.85 -5.92
N ARG A 185 -35.66 -11.99 -6.26
CA ARG A 185 -36.29 -12.24 -7.57
C ARG A 185 -37.80 -12.15 -7.44
N ILE A 186 -38.41 -11.30 -8.28
CA ILE A 186 -39.83 -10.94 -8.22
C ILE A 186 -40.48 -11.17 -9.59
N GLU A 187 -41.63 -11.83 -9.60
CA GLU A 187 -42.43 -12.04 -10.80
C GLU A 187 -43.21 -10.77 -11.19
N GLY A 188 -43.14 -10.39 -12.46
CA GLY A 188 -43.86 -9.25 -13.00
C GLY A 188 -45.38 -9.41 -13.00
N ARG A 189 -46.09 -8.29 -13.08
CA ARG A 189 -47.57 -8.16 -13.00
C ARG A 189 -48.18 -8.50 -11.64
N LYS A 190 -47.47 -9.18 -10.73
CA LYS A 190 -47.96 -9.47 -9.39
C LYS A 190 -47.51 -8.38 -8.41
N PRO A 191 -48.42 -7.80 -7.60
CA PRO A 191 -48.00 -6.90 -6.53
C PRO A 191 -47.03 -7.60 -5.58
N PHE A 192 -45.87 -6.98 -5.34
CA PHE A 192 -44.94 -7.37 -4.30
C PHE A 192 -45.11 -6.44 -3.10
N SER A 193 -45.26 -7.03 -1.93
CA SER A 193 -45.34 -6.35 -0.64
C SER A 193 -44.62 -7.24 0.38
N GLY A 194 -43.31 -7.04 0.50
CA GLY A 194 -42.45 -7.86 1.36
C GLY A 194 -41.24 -7.08 1.84
N VAL A 195 -40.55 -7.61 2.84
CA VAL A 195 -39.29 -7.05 3.33
C VAL A 195 -38.16 -7.58 2.47
N LEU A 196 -37.41 -6.68 1.83
CA LEU A 196 -36.19 -7.04 1.12
C LEU A 196 -35.15 -7.50 2.14
N LEU A 197 -34.44 -8.59 1.81
CA LEU A 197 -33.37 -9.12 2.65
C LEU A 197 -32.39 -7.98 3.01
N HIS A 198 -31.97 -7.92 4.27
CA HIS A 198 -30.98 -6.93 4.69
C HIS A 198 -29.60 -7.34 4.15
N PRO A 199 -28.84 -6.45 3.49
CA PRO A 199 -27.47 -6.75 3.08
C PRO A 199 -26.55 -7.03 4.29
N PRO A 200 -25.42 -7.73 4.10
CA PRO A 200 -24.49 -8.02 5.19
C PRO A 200 -23.96 -6.77 5.89
N THR A 201 -23.99 -6.78 7.23
CA THR A 201 -23.40 -5.71 8.07
C THR A 201 -22.00 -6.06 8.56
N THR A 202 -21.48 -7.23 8.17
CA THR A 202 -20.19 -7.75 8.60
C THR A 202 -19.06 -6.79 8.22
N THR A 203 -18.23 -6.49 9.21
CA THR A 203 -17.00 -5.74 9.01
C THR A 203 -15.93 -6.64 8.41
N GLY A 204 -15.41 -6.27 7.25
CA GLY A 204 -14.50 -7.11 6.48
C GLY A 204 -14.43 -6.73 4.99
N PRO A 205 -13.71 -7.52 4.16
CA PRO A 205 -13.37 -7.15 2.79
C PRO A 205 -14.52 -7.28 1.78
N PHE A 206 -15.44 -8.23 1.98
CA PHE A 206 -16.47 -8.53 0.99
C PHE A 206 -17.70 -9.17 1.65
N GLN A 207 -18.88 -8.67 1.34
CA GLN A 207 -20.18 -9.21 1.82
C GLN A 207 -20.16 -9.64 3.30
N ASN A 208 -20.47 -10.90 3.61
CA ASN A 208 -20.53 -11.44 4.97
C ASN A 208 -19.18 -11.98 5.48
N VAL A 209 -18.08 -11.82 4.71
CA VAL A 209 -16.73 -12.22 5.12
C VAL A 209 -16.18 -11.23 6.15
N SER A 210 -15.78 -11.76 7.31
CA SER A 210 -15.18 -10.99 8.40
C SER A 210 -13.76 -10.55 8.07
N ILE A 211 -13.34 -9.42 8.65
CA ILE A 211 -11.96 -8.95 8.55
C ILE A 211 -11.00 -9.99 9.15
N PHE A 212 -9.87 -10.19 8.47
CA PHE A 212 -8.71 -10.90 8.98
C PHE A 212 -7.48 -10.05 8.67
N ASP A 213 -6.85 -9.52 9.71
CA ASP A 213 -5.66 -8.69 9.59
C ASP A 213 -4.42 -9.59 9.75
N PHE A 214 -3.83 -9.93 8.61
CA PHE A 214 -2.63 -10.75 8.57
C PHE A 214 -1.42 -10.06 9.20
N LEU A 215 -1.28 -8.74 9.06
CA LEU A 215 -0.17 -7.97 9.64
C LEU A 215 -0.27 -7.95 11.17
N ALA A 216 -1.49 -7.77 11.70
CA ALA A 216 -1.74 -7.95 13.13
C ALA A 216 -1.38 -9.37 13.58
N ALA A 217 -1.79 -10.40 12.84
CA ALA A 217 -1.52 -11.80 13.19
C ALA A 217 -0.01 -12.12 13.25
N ILE A 218 0.77 -11.70 12.26
CA ILE A 218 2.24 -11.95 12.24
C ILE A 218 3.02 -11.04 13.19
N GLY A 219 2.50 -9.84 13.47
CA GLY A 219 3.06 -8.93 14.48
C GLY A 219 2.80 -9.36 15.93
N GLY A 220 2.05 -10.45 16.13
CA GLY A 220 1.63 -10.92 17.45
C GLY A 220 0.56 -10.04 18.11
N GLN A 221 -0.09 -9.17 17.34
CA GLN A 221 -1.16 -8.29 17.78
C GLN A 221 -2.51 -9.03 17.75
N PRO A 222 -3.44 -8.70 18.66
CA PRO A 222 -4.80 -9.22 18.57
C PRO A 222 -5.45 -8.78 17.26
N GLN A 223 -6.33 -9.63 16.72
CA GLN A 223 -7.16 -9.22 15.58
C GLN A 223 -8.02 -8.00 15.96
N PRO A 224 -8.23 -7.06 15.04
CA PRO A 224 -8.93 -5.82 15.33
C PRO A 224 -10.35 -6.12 15.84
N SER A 225 -10.81 -5.28 16.77
CA SER A 225 -12.24 -5.29 17.15
C SER A 225 -13.08 -5.11 15.90
N SER A 226 -14.23 -5.77 15.81
CA SER A 226 -15.12 -5.70 14.65
C SER A 226 -16.35 -4.82 14.95
N PRO A 227 -16.20 -3.48 15.10
CA PRO A 227 -17.37 -2.62 15.20
C PRO A 227 -18.19 -2.76 13.92
N THR A 228 -19.50 -2.67 14.02
CA THR A 228 -20.39 -2.75 12.85
C THR A 228 -20.95 -1.37 12.51
N PHE A 229 -21.10 -1.12 11.22
CA PHE A 229 -21.84 0.02 10.71
C PHE A 229 -22.46 -0.38 9.36
N TYR A 230 -23.67 0.10 9.13
CA TYR A 230 -24.40 -0.12 7.89
C TYR A 230 -25.27 1.09 7.57
N ALA A 231 -25.36 1.42 6.29
CA ALA A 231 -26.40 2.29 5.77
C ALA A 231 -26.84 1.84 4.37
N ASP A 232 -28.14 2.00 4.08
CA ASP A 232 -28.69 1.83 2.73
C ASP A 232 -28.20 2.96 1.81
N THR A 233 -28.02 2.65 0.52
CA THR A 233 -27.67 3.67 -0.50
C THR A 233 -28.63 3.69 -1.68
N ALA A 234 -29.00 2.53 -2.22
CA ALA A 234 -29.88 2.45 -3.38
C ALA A 234 -30.65 1.13 -3.42
N VAL A 235 -31.85 1.14 -3.99
CA VAL A 235 -32.60 -0.07 -4.35
C VAL A 235 -32.83 -0.06 -5.85
N ILE A 236 -32.14 -0.93 -6.58
CA ILE A 236 -32.16 -0.96 -8.04
C ILE A 236 -32.80 -2.26 -8.50
N ALA A 237 -33.83 -2.15 -9.34
CA ALA A 237 -34.44 -3.29 -10.00
C ALA A 237 -34.07 -3.34 -11.48
N TYR A 238 -33.85 -4.52 -12.02
CA TYR A 238 -33.71 -4.74 -13.45
C TYR A 238 -34.51 -5.94 -13.93
N ARG A 239 -34.98 -5.89 -15.17
CA ARG A 239 -35.57 -7.05 -15.84
C ARG A 239 -34.45 -8.02 -16.20
N ALA A 240 -34.48 -9.22 -15.64
CA ALA A 240 -33.53 -10.27 -15.98
C ALA A 240 -33.75 -10.75 -17.44
N PRO A 241 -32.68 -10.87 -18.24
CA PRO A 241 -32.72 -11.63 -19.48
C PRO A 241 -33.19 -13.07 -19.24
N GLU A 242 -33.78 -13.72 -20.24
CA GLU A 242 -34.21 -15.13 -20.11
C GLU A 242 -33.05 -16.07 -19.78
N SER A 243 -31.84 -15.72 -20.23
CA SER A 243 -30.61 -16.45 -19.94
C SER A 243 -30.15 -16.33 -18.49
N ASP A 244 -30.56 -15.31 -17.73
CA ASP A 244 -30.15 -15.10 -16.34
C ASP A 244 -31.07 -15.84 -15.36
N ALA A 245 -31.07 -17.17 -15.46
CA ALA A 245 -31.75 -18.07 -14.55
C ALA A 245 -30.81 -18.51 -13.40
N LEU A 246 -31.40 -18.81 -12.23
CA LEU A 246 -30.67 -19.44 -11.13
C LEU A 246 -30.30 -20.88 -11.50
N VAL A 247 -29.06 -21.30 -11.20
CA VAL A 247 -28.60 -22.67 -11.46
C VAL A 247 -29.43 -23.72 -10.72
N THR A 248 -29.97 -23.39 -9.54
CA THR A 248 -30.88 -24.25 -8.76
C THR A 248 -32.16 -24.60 -9.54
N ALA A 249 -32.66 -23.68 -10.36
CA ALA A 249 -33.84 -23.92 -11.19
C ALA A 249 -33.58 -24.96 -12.29
N LEU A 250 -32.30 -25.22 -12.63
CA LEU A 250 -31.86 -26.23 -13.58
C LEU A 250 -31.69 -27.62 -12.95
N GLN A 251 -31.81 -27.71 -11.62
CA GLN A 251 -31.74 -28.96 -10.84
C GLN A 251 -30.50 -29.82 -11.16
N PRO A 252 -29.27 -29.27 -11.05
CA PRO A 252 -28.07 -30.05 -11.29
C PRO A 252 -27.92 -31.17 -10.24
N LYS A 253 -27.34 -32.29 -10.67
CA LYS A 253 -26.73 -33.25 -9.76
C LYS A 253 -25.29 -32.84 -9.52
N ILE A 254 -24.94 -32.56 -8.26
CA ILE A 254 -23.60 -32.11 -7.87
C ILE A 254 -22.85 -33.28 -7.21
N THR A 255 -21.62 -33.53 -7.65
CA THR A 255 -20.75 -34.62 -7.14
C THR A 255 -19.31 -34.15 -7.01
N SER A 256 -18.49 -34.83 -6.20
CA SER A 256 -17.05 -34.55 -6.06
C SER A 256 -16.18 -35.79 -6.26
N SER A 257 -14.87 -35.56 -6.43
CA SER A 257 -13.84 -36.60 -6.49
C SER A 257 -13.59 -37.34 -5.18
N GLY A 258 -13.98 -36.75 -4.05
CA GLY A 258 -13.75 -37.29 -2.71
C GLY A 258 -14.55 -36.54 -1.63
N GLY A 259 -14.73 -37.18 -0.49
CA GLY A 259 -15.45 -36.64 0.68
C GLY A 259 -16.98 -36.61 0.52
N ASN A 260 -17.67 -36.20 1.60
CA ASN A 260 -19.09 -35.87 1.57
C ASN A 260 -19.22 -34.36 1.34
N LEU A 261 -19.66 -33.97 0.13
CA LEU A 261 -19.87 -32.58 -0.26
C LEU A 261 -21.32 -32.17 0.03
N GLU A 262 -21.51 -31.11 0.81
CA GLU A 262 -22.83 -30.54 1.07
C GLU A 262 -23.24 -29.63 -0.08
N ALA A 263 -23.85 -30.21 -1.12
CA ALA A 263 -24.17 -29.51 -2.38
C ALA A 263 -24.99 -28.22 -2.20
N SER A 264 -25.86 -28.15 -1.19
CA SER A 264 -26.64 -26.94 -0.90
C SER A 264 -25.79 -25.80 -0.35
N ALA A 265 -24.65 -26.09 0.30
CA ALA A 265 -23.77 -25.08 0.84
C ALA A 265 -23.00 -24.33 -0.27
N LEU A 266 -22.84 -24.92 -1.46
CA LEU A 266 -22.09 -24.31 -2.56
C LEU A 266 -22.82 -23.17 -3.29
N ILE A 267 -24.10 -22.96 -2.98
CA ILE A 267 -25.03 -22.11 -3.73
C ILE A 267 -26.04 -21.41 -2.81
N ASP A 268 -25.76 -21.32 -1.50
CA ASP A 268 -26.66 -20.70 -0.52
C ASP A 268 -26.40 -19.19 -0.35
N GLY A 269 -25.30 -18.69 -0.93
CA GLY A 269 -24.87 -17.30 -0.88
C GLY A 269 -24.13 -16.94 0.41
N ASP A 270 -23.80 -17.92 1.27
CA ASP A 270 -23.00 -17.72 2.47
C ASP A 270 -21.51 -17.93 2.17
N LEU A 271 -20.76 -16.83 2.11
CA LEU A 271 -19.34 -16.88 1.77
C LEU A 271 -18.42 -17.33 2.92
N VAL A 272 -18.99 -17.69 4.07
CA VAL A 272 -18.24 -18.04 5.29
C VAL A 272 -18.37 -19.51 5.61
N LYS A 273 -19.59 -20.07 5.47
CA LYS A 273 -19.84 -21.49 5.73
C LYS A 273 -19.15 -22.33 4.66
N THR A 274 -18.32 -23.30 5.07
CA THR A 274 -17.57 -24.15 4.12
C THR A 274 -18.12 -25.57 4.06
N THR A 275 -17.83 -26.24 2.95
CA THR A 275 -17.87 -27.69 2.80
C THR A 275 -16.48 -28.20 2.36
N PRO A 276 -15.94 -29.24 3.01
CA PRO A 276 -14.58 -29.69 2.71
C PRO A 276 -14.54 -30.54 1.44
N LEU A 277 -13.60 -30.23 0.55
CA LEU A 277 -13.19 -31.10 -0.56
C LEU A 277 -11.78 -31.65 -0.27
N PRO A 278 -11.62 -32.95 0.01
CA PRO A 278 -10.30 -33.53 0.22
C PRO A 278 -9.37 -33.32 -0.98
N LYS A 279 -8.13 -32.91 -0.71
CA LYS A 279 -7.07 -32.83 -1.73
C LYS A 279 -6.82 -34.22 -2.29
N ALA A 280 -6.52 -34.28 -3.59
CA ALA A 280 -6.33 -35.56 -4.24
C ALA A 280 -4.94 -36.14 -3.92
N PRO A 281 -4.77 -37.47 -3.95
CA PRO A 281 -3.45 -38.08 -3.91
C PRO A 281 -2.56 -37.58 -5.05
N ALA A 282 -1.25 -37.60 -4.86
CA ALA A 282 -0.29 -37.18 -5.88
C ALA A 282 -0.55 -37.87 -7.23
N GLY A 283 -0.68 -37.08 -8.30
CA GLY A 283 -0.98 -37.55 -9.66
C GLY A 283 -2.46 -37.67 -9.99
N GLN A 284 -3.36 -37.42 -9.04
CA GLN A 284 -4.79 -37.23 -9.26
C GLN A 284 -5.17 -35.77 -9.06
N GLN A 285 -6.43 -35.41 -9.32
CA GLN A 285 -6.94 -34.06 -9.11
C GLN A 285 -8.27 -34.09 -8.36
N ALA A 286 -8.44 -33.14 -7.45
CA ALA A 286 -9.71 -32.95 -6.76
C ALA A 286 -10.66 -32.18 -7.67
N TRP A 287 -11.94 -32.56 -7.70
CA TRP A 287 -12.92 -31.89 -8.56
C TRP A 287 -14.32 -31.85 -7.95
N ILE A 288 -15.09 -30.85 -8.37
CA ILE A 288 -16.54 -30.77 -8.18
C ILE A 288 -17.20 -30.69 -9.56
N GLN A 289 -18.25 -31.48 -9.77
CA GLN A 289 -18.95 -31.61 -11.05
C GLN A 289 -20.45 -31.36 -10.90
N TYR A 290 -20.95 -30.54 -11.83
CA TYR A 290 -22.36 -30.31 -12.09
C TYR A 290 -22.78 -31.15 -13.31
N GLU A 291 -23.75 -32.05 -13.11
CA GLU A 291 -24.38 -32.84 -14.16
C GLU A 291 -25.82 -32.35 -14.37
N PHE A 292 -26.19 -32.11 -15.64
CA PHE A 292 -27.53 -31.72 -16.02
C PHE A 292 -28.24 -32.82 -16.84
N SER A 293 -29.56 -32.91 -16.68
CA SER A 293 -30.41 -33.86 -17.43
C SER A 293 -30.41 -33.62 -18.94
N ARG A 294 -30.16 -32.38 -19.37
CA ARG A 294 -30.00 -31.95 -20.76
C ARG A 294 -28.93 -30.87 -20.84
N PRO A 295 -28.28 -30.65 -22.01
CA PRO A 295 -27.27 -29.61 -22.16
C PRO A 295 -27.77 -28.25 -21.67
N GLN A 296 -26.96 -27.56 -20.87
CA GLN A 296 -27.22 -26.21 -20.38
C GLN A 296 -26.12 -25.27 -20.87
N THR A 297 -26.46 -24.02 -21.12
CA THR A 297 -25.50 -22.98 -21.49
C THR A 297 -25.03 -22.23 -20.25
N MET A 298 -23.72 -22.21 -20.02
CA MET A 298 -23.08 -21.46 -18.95
C MET A 298 -22.15 -20.40 -19.52
N ARG A 299 -21.98 -19.30 -18.79
CA ARG A 299 -21.16 -18.14 -19.19
C ARG A 299 -20.13 -17.73 -18.13
N ALA A 300 -20.29 -18.15 -16.89
CA ALA A 300 -19.31 -17.91 -15.84
C ALA A 300 -19.37 -18.96 -14.73
N VAL A 301 -18.33 -18.99 -13.91
CA VAL A 301 -18.27 -19.69 -12.63
C VAL A 301 -17.81 -18.71 -11.55
N THR A 302 -18.42 -18.77 -10.38
CA THR A 302 -17.95 -18.09 -9.17
C THR A 302 -17.44 -19.14 -8.20
N LEU A 303 -16.24 -18.95 -7.66
CA LEU A 303 -15.64 -19.79 -6.63
C LEU A 303 -15.24 -18.93 -5.43
N VAL A 304 -15.64 -19.35 -4.24
CA VAL A 304 -15.13 -18.81 -2.97
C VAL A 304 -14.51 -19.95 -2.19
N PHE A 305 -13.25 -19.76 -1.80
CA PHE A 305 -12.54 -20.69 -0.95
C PHE A 305 -12.03 -19.96 0.28
N ASN A 306 -12.19 -20.58 1.43
CA ASN A 306 -11.80 -20.01 2.71
C ASN A 306 -10.59 -20.78 3.26
N ASP A 307 -9.43 -20.59 2.63
CA ASP A 307 -8.16 -21.08 3.16
C ASP A 307 -7.48 -19.96 3.95
N PRO A 308 -7.28 -20.10 5.28
CA PRO A 308 -6.58 -19.11 6.10
C PRO A 308 -5.16 -18.78 5.60
N LEU A 309 -4.55 -19.63 4.79
CA LEU A 309 -3.25 -19.41 4.16
C LEU A 309 -3.32 -18.63 2.85
N ALA A 310 -4.49 -18.52 2.21
CA ALA A 310 -4.67 -17.78 0.96
C ALA A 310 -4.57 -16.26 1.15
N ALA A 311 -5.00 -15.76 2.31
CA ALA A 311 -4.75 -14.39 2.73
C ALA A 311 -3.24 -14.04 2.70
N ARG A 312 -2.36 -15.03 2.90
CA ARG A 312 -0.90 -14.85 2.82
C ARG A 312 -0.38 -14.66 1.40
N ALA A 313 -1.02 -15.30 0.41
CA ALA A 313 -0.62 -15.23 -1.00
C ALA A 313 -1.05 -13.90 -1.67
N ASN A 314 -2.19 -13.35 -1.23
CA ASN A 314 -2.76 -12.10 -1.74
C ASN A 314 -1.95 -10.84 -1.36
N MET A 315 -1.15 -10.89 -0.29
CA MET A 315 -0.37 -9.73 0.16
C MET A 315 0.87 -9.46 -0.71
N PHE A 316 1.51 -10.51 -1.25
CA PHE A 316 2.79 -10.42 -1.96
C PHE A 316 2.72 -10.91 -3.41
N GLY A 317 1.53 -10.89 -4.02
CA GLY A 317 1.38 -11.07 -5.47
C GLY A 317 1.70 -12.47 -6.01
N ALA A 318 1.35 -13.51 -5.26
CA ALA A 318 1.59 -14.88 -5.67
C ALA A 318 0.42 -15.45 -6.49
N ALA A 319 0.58 -15.67 -7.80
CA ALA A 319 -0.49 -16.26 -8.59
C ALA A 319 -0.02 -17.48 -9.38
N SER A 320 -0.35 -18.67 -8.88
CA SER A 320 -0.76 -19.79 -9.72
C SER A 320 -2.28 -19.88 -9.69
N SER A 321 -2.93 -20.42 -10.72
CA SER A 321 -4.38 -20.69 -10.69
C SER A 321 -4.69 -21.70 -9.57
N ILE A 322 -5.82 -21.54 -8.87
CA ILE A 322 -6.26 -22.50 -7.82
C ILE A 322 -7.08 -23.65 -8.40
N ALA A 323 -7.76 -23.41 -9.52
CA ALA A 323 -8.57 -24.40 -10.21
C ALA A 323 -8.71 -24.07 -11.70
N ALA A 324 -9.30 -24.98 -12.46
CA ALA A 324 -9.70 -24.77 -13.84
C ALA A 324 -11.16 -25.21 -14.03
N MET A 325 -11.88 -24.42 -14.82
CA MET A 325 -13.24 -24.73 -15.26
C MET A 325 -13.19 -25.55 -16.55
N GLU A 326 -13.93 -26.64 -16.61
CA GLU A 326 -13.99 -27.57 -17.74
C GLU A 326 -15.45 -27.93 -18.08
N ALA A 327 -15.69 -28.31 -19.33
CA ALA A 327 -16.99 -28.81 -19.78
C ALA A 327 -16.88 -30.09 -20.60
N SER A 328 -17.97 -30.86 -20.64
CA SER A 328 -18.07 -32.12 -21.36
C SER A 328 -19.52 -32.45 -21.75
N ASP A 329 -19.70 -33.05 -22.92
CA ASP A 329 -21.01 -33.56 -23.38
C ASP A 329 -21.28 -34.99 -22.91
N ASP A 330 -20.22 -35.79 -22.74
CA ASP A 330 -20.27 -37.24 -22.46
C ASP A 330 -19.88 -37.60 -21.02
N GLY A 331 -19.35 -36.64 -20.25
CA GLY A 331 -18.88 -36.83 -18.88
C GLY A 331 -17.53 -37.54 -18.77
N GLN A 332 -16.83 -37.75 -19.89
CA GLN A 332 -15.55 -38.44 -19.99
C GLN A 332 -14.47 -37.53 -20.59
N THR A 333 -14.78 -36.89 -21.71
CA THR A 333 -13.84 -36.01 -22.41
C THR A 333 -14.11 -34.57 -22.01
N PHE A 334 -13.21 -34.00 -21.21
CA PHE A 334 -13.30 -32.62 -20.72
C PHE A 334 -12.40 -31.70 -21.53
N HIS A 335 -12.92 -30.52 -21.85
CA HIS A 335 -12.13 -29.42 -22.42
C HIS A 335 -12.14 -28.24 -21.47
N LYS A 336 -10.98 -27.61 -21.33
CA LYS A 336 -10.80 -26.46 -20.44
C LYS A 336 -11.48 -25.22 -21.04
N LEU A 337 -12.25 -24.51 -20.20
CA LEU A 337 -12.89 -23.25 -20.53
C LEU A 337 -12.10 -22.05 -20.00
N ALA A 338 -11.66 -22.11 -18.75
CA ALA A 338 -10.94 -21.02 -18.10
C ALA A 338 -10.12 -21.51 -16.90
N ASP A 339 -9.05 -20.79 -16.57
CA ASP A 339 -8.35 -20.96 -15.31
C ASP A 339 -8.96 -20.02 -14.25
N ILE A 340 -9.15 -20.52 -13.03
CA ILE A 340 -9.64 -19.75 -11.88
C ILE A 340 -8.41 -19.30 -11.07
N PRO A 341 -8.17 -18.00 -10.92
CA PRO A 341 -6.97 -17.48 -10.26
C PRO A 341 -6.96 -17.74 -8.75
N ALA A 342 -5.78 -17.63 -8.13
CA ALA A 342 -5.59 -17.61 -6.68
C ALA A 342 -5.13 -16.23 -6.17
N ASP A 343 -5.44 -15.16 -6.92
CA ASP A 343 -5.06 -13.78 -6.62
C ASP A 343 -6.29 -12.85 -6.62
N GLY A 344 -6.15 -11.67 -6.03
CA GLY A 344 -7.17 -10.62 -6.06
C GLY A 344 -8.18 -10.74 -4.91
N GLY A 345 -9.47 -10.84 -5.25
CA GLY A 345 -10.58 -10.88 -4.30
C GLY A 345 -10.69 -12.18 -3.49
N ILE A 346 -11.61 -12.19 -2.52
CA ILE A 346 -12.02 -13.41 -1.79
C ILE A 346 -12.92 -14.29 -2.67
N GLU A 347 -13.72 -13.66 -3.50
CA GLU A 347 -14.56 -14.30 -4.51
C GLU A 347 -13.90 -14.21 -5.88
N HIS A 348 -13.98 -15.29 -6.65
CA HIS A 348 -13.42 -15.39 -7.99
C HIS A 348 -14.49 -15.71 -9.01
N THR A 349 -14.98 -14.68 -9.70
CA THR A 349 -15.90 -14.83 -10.82
C THR A 349 -15.14 -14.82 -12.14
N THR A 350 -15.10 -15.99 -12.78
CA THR A 350 -14.43 -16.21 -14.06
C THR A 350 -15.47 -16.36 -15.16
N ALA A 351 -15.54 -15.39 -16.07
CA ALA A 351 -16.43 -15.46 -17.23
C ALA A 351 -15.70 -16.04 -18.44
N PHE A 352 -16.42 -16.85 -19.23
CA PHE A 352 -15.90 -17.54 -20.41
C PHE A 352 -16.93 -17.46 -21.55
N PRO A 353 -16.52 -17.71 -22.81
CA PRO A 353 -17.46 -17.78 -23.94
C PRO A 353 -18.61 -18.75 -23.65
N ALA A 354 -19.83 -18.37 -24.04
CA ALA A 354 -21.03 -19.17 -23.79
C ALA A 354 -20.83 -20.61 -24.26
N THR A 355 -20.88 -21.55 -23.32
CA THR A 355 -20.58 -22.96 -23.57
C THR A 355 -21.78 -23.80 -23.19
N THR A 356 -22.22 -24.67 -24.11
CA THR A 356 -23.37 -25.56 -23.90
C THR A 356 -22.87 -26.98 -23.73
N ALA A 357 -23.13 -27.58 -22.57
CA ALA A 357 -22.67 -28.92 -22.23
C ALA A 357 -23.60 -29.57 -21.19
N ARG A 358 -23.47 -30.88 -20.99
CA ARG A 358 -24.20 -31.60 -19.92
C ARG A 358 -23.44 -31.64 -18.60
N PHE A 359 -22.11 -31.64 -18.67
CA PHE A 359 -21.23 -31.76 -17.53
C PHE A 359 -20.32 -30.55 -17.47
N PHE A 360 -20.23 -29.96 -16.29
CA PHE A 360 -19.34 -28.86 -15.99
C PHE A 360 -18.56 -29.20 -14.74
N ARG A 361 -17.24 -29.06 -14.78
CA ARG A 361 -16.35 -29.52 -13.71
C ARG A 361 -15.36 -28.42 -13.34
N VAL A 362 -15.22 -28.16 -12.05
CA VAL A 362 -14.12 -27.36 -11.50
C VAL A 362 -13.07 -28.32 -10.99
N ASN A 363 -11.87 -28.21 -11.54
CA ASN A 363 -10.75 -29.11 -11.30
C ASN A 363 -9.65 -28.36 -10.53
N PHE A 364 -9.42 -28.73 -9.28
CA PHE A 364 -8.53 -28.03 -8.35
C PHE A 364 -7.07 -28.46 -8.54
N THR A 365 -6.13 -27.55 -8.26
CA THR A 365 -4.70 -27.85 -8.33
C THR A 365 -4.03 -27.83 -6.97
N ASP A 366 -3.23 -28.87 -6.71
CA ASP A 366 -2.38 -28.96 -5.52
C ASP A 366 -1.01 -28.28 -5.72
N LYS A 367 -0.85 -27.45 -6.76
CA LYS A 367 0.39 -26.69 -6.95
C LYS A 367 0.52 -25.66 -5.82
N PRO A 368 1.63 -25.66 -5.04
CA PRO A 368 1.82 -24.67 -4.00
C PRO A 368 1.84 -23.26 -4.60
N SER A 369 1.28 -22.29 -3.88
CA SER A 369 1.35 -20.88 -4.27
C SER A 369 2.82 -20.45 -4.36
N SER A 370 3.18 -19.69 -5.39
CA SER A 370 4.56 -19.31 -5.68
C SER A 370 5.12 -18.22 -4.75
N GLY A 371 4.45 -17.93 -3.63
CA GLY A 371 4.41 -16.59 -3.05
C GLY A 371 5.50 -16.19 -2.07
N PHE A 372 6.25 -17.15 -1.53
CA PHE A 372 7.29 -16.85 -0.55
C PHE A 372 8.63 -17.49 -0.84
N SER A 373 8.70 -18.51 -1.70
CA SER A 373 9.97 -19.14 -2.08
C SER A 373 10.92 -18.19 -2.84
N ASN A 374 10.42 -17.06 -3.33
CA ASN A 374 11.20 -16.02 -4.02
C ASN A 374 11.41 -14.73 -3.22
N MET A 375 10.79 -14.58 -2.04
CA MET A 375 11.05 -13.44 -1.16
C MET A 375 12.19 -13.79 -0.21
N THR A 376 13.37 -13.25 -0.48
CA THR A 376 14.51 -13.32 0.44
C THR A 376 14.52 -12.04 1.27
N PHE A 377 14.03 -12.12 2.51
CA PHE A 377 14.26 -11.04 3.47
C PHE A 377 15.73 -11.11 3.93
N ASP A 378 16.40 -9.96 3.96
CA ASP A 378 17.83 -9.82 4.35
C ASP A 378 18.06 -10.01 5.87
N VAL A 379 16.98 -10.18 6.63
CA VAL A 379 16.94 -10.39 8.09
C VAL A 379 16.31 -11.74 8.41
N GLU A 380 16.72 -12.38 9.51
CA GLU A 380 16.00 -13.51 10.11
C GLU A 380 14.50 -13.20 10.09
N ASN A 381 13.70 -14.06 9.45
CA ASN A 381 12.31 -13.78 9.04
C ASN A 381 11.58 -12.88 10.05
N PRO A 382 11.35 -11.59 9.75
CA PRO A 382 10.74 -10.65 10.70
C PRO A 382 9.31 -11.03 11.07
N PHE A 383 8.71 -11.97 10.34
CA PHE A 383 7.37 -12.51 10.55
C PHE A 383 7.35 -13.83 11.36
N GLY A 384 8.48 -14.24 11.94
CA GLY A 384 8.62 -15.42 12.80
C GLY A 384 8.77 -16.75 12.06
N ASP A 385 8.95 -17.84 12.80
CA ASP A 385 9.04 -19.19 12.24
C ASP A 385 7.63 -19.69 11.82
N LEU A 386 7.36 -19.63 10.51
CA LEU A 386 6.09 -20.11 9.93
C LEU A 386 6.08 -21.62 9.62
N SER A 387 7.16 -22.35 9.92
CA SER A 387 7.28 -23.80 9.62
C SER A 387 6.30 -24.68 10.41
N ALA A 388 5.72 -24.16 11.49
CA ALA A 388 4.75 -24.87 12.32
C ALA A 388 3.33 -24.95 11.71
N VAL A 389 3.04 -24.20 10.64
CA VAL A 389 1.70 -24.20 10.02
C VAL A 389 1.56 -25.39 9.08
N LYS A 390 0.77 -26.39 9.51
CA LYS A 390 0.50 -27.58 8.70
C LYS A 390 -0.41 -27.21 7.51
N PRO A 391 -0.12 -27.69 6.29
CA PRO A 391 -1.03 -27.52 5.15
C PRO A 391 -2.39 -28.17 5.44
N ASP A 392 -3.47 -27.49 5.08
CA ASP A 392 -4.82 -28.05 5.17
C ASP A 392 -4.93 -29.26 4.21
N PRO A 393 -5.38 -30.45 4.68
CA PRO A 393 -5.62 -31.59 3.80
C PRO A 393 -6.83 -31.42 2.85
N ASN A 394 -7.66 -30.39 3.06
CA ASN A 394 -8.83 -30.10 2.26
C ASN A 394 -8.70 -28.75 1.53
N PHE A 395 -9.55 -28.57 0.52
CA PHE A 395 -10.01 -27.26 0.08
C PHE A 395 -11.30 -26.95 0.83
N GLU A 396 -11.32 -25.88 1.60
CA GLU A 396 -12.50 -25.40 2.30
C GLU A 396 -13.30 -24.47 1.39
N ILE A 397 -14.37 -25.00 0.78
CA ILE A 397 -15.12 -24.30 -0.27
C ILE A 397 -16.40 -23.72 0.31
N SER A 398 -16.60 -22.41 0.16
CA SER A 398 -17.83 -21.75 0.60
C SER A 398 -18.86 -21.67 -0.53
N GLU A 399 -18.44 -21.26 -1.73
CA GLU A 399 -19.36 -21.14 -2.86
C GLU A 399 -18.72 -21.70 -4.13
N LEU A 400 -19.52 -22.35 -4.96
CA LEU A 400 -19.17 -22.75 -6.32
C LEU A 400 -20.43 -22.66 -7.18
N VAL A 401 -20.63 -21.52 -7.83
CA VAL A 401 -21.86 -21.23 -8.58
C VAL A 401 -21.58 -21.18 -10.08
N LEU A 402 -22.32 -21.97 -10.87
CA LEU A 402 -22.35 -21.81 -12.32
C LEU A 402 -23.41 -20.79 -12.72
N HIS A 403 -23.06 -19.87 -13.62
CA HIS A 403 -23.96 -18.82 -14.08
C HIS A 403 -24.38 -19.06 -15.53
N PRO A 404 -25.68 -19.33 -15.77
CA PRO A 404 -26.25 -19.25 -17.10
C PRO A 404 -26.24 -17.82 -17.65
N GLY A 405 -26.52 -16.83 -16.79
CA GLY A 405 -26.47 -15.41 -17.12
C GLY A 405 -25.05 -14.89 -17.29
N ALA A 406 -24.89 -13.85 -18.10
CA ALA A 406 -23.60 -13.21 -18.30
C ALA A 406 -23.09 -12.57 -16.99
N ARG A 407 -21.79 -12.67 -16.74
CA ARG A 407 -21.09 -11.99 -15.65
C ARG A 407 -19.88 -11.23 -16.19
N ILE A 408 -19.56 -10.13 -15.52
CA ILE A 408 -18.29 -9.44 -15.71
C ILE A 408 -17.18 -10.37 -15.22
N ASN A 409 -16.18 -10.60 -16.07
CA ASN A 409 -15.01 -11.37 -15.66
C ASN A 409 -14.23 -10.56 -14.61
N ARG A 410 -13.87 -11.16 -13.46
CA ARG A 410 -13.07 -10.49 -12.43
C ARG A 410 -13.74 -9.20 -11.93
N PHE A 411 -15.05 -9.28 -11.67
CA PHE A 411 -15.82 -8.10 -11.30
C PHE A 411 -15.42 -7.57 -9.94
N GLU A 412 -14.95 -8.43 -9.05
CA GLU A 412 -14.52 -8.15 -7.68
C GLU A 412 -13.40 -7.11 -7.71
N GLU A 413 -12.38 -7.31 -8.54
CA GLU A 413 -11.26 -6.38 -8.66
C GLU A 413 -11.60 -5.18 -9.55
N LYS A 414 -12.44 -5.37 -10.58
CA LYS A 414 -12.92 -4.25 -11.39
C LYS A 414 -13.86 -3.32 -10.63
N ALA A 415 -14.58 -3.82 -9.63
CA ALA A 415 -15.41 -3.05 -8.69
C ALA A 415 -14.62 -2.64 -7.42
N ALA A 416 -13.30 -2.74 -7.45
CA ALA A 416 -12.40 -2.24 -6.40
C ALA A 416 -12.56 -2.90 -5.01
N PHE A 417 -13.12 -4.11 -4.93
CA PHE A 417 -13.08 -4.90 -3.68
C PHE A 417 -11.69 -5.45 -3.37
N ALA A 418 -10.87 -5.62 -4.42
CA ALA A 418 -9.46 -5.96 -4.29
C ALA A 418 -8.65 -5.29 -5.42
N LYS A 419 -7.33 -5.35 -5.28
CA LYS A 419 -6.35 -4.75 -6.19
C LYS A 419 -5.71 -5.80 -7.10
N LEU A 420 -5.43 -5.41 -8.35
CA LEU A 420 -4.64 -6.18 -9.29
C LEU A 420 -3.68 -5.26 -10.04
N ALA A 421 -2.49 -5.80 -10.36
CA ALA A 421 -1.47 -5.08 -11.11
C ALA A 421 -1.96 -4.67 -12.52
N SER A 422 -2.76 -5.52 -13.19
CA SER A 422 -3.27 -5.26 -14.53
C SER A 422 -4.64 -5.88 -14.73
N LEU A 423 -5.65 -5.07 -15.04
CA LEU A 423 -7.01 -5.54 -15.33
C LEU A 423 -7.22 -5.87 -16.81
N ASP A 424 -6.47 -5.24 -17.71
CA ASP A 424 -6.61 -5.41 -19.17
C ASP A 424 -6.31 -6.83 -19.67
N LYS A 425 -5.63 -7.65 -18.85
CA LYS A 425 -5.36 -9.06 -19.13
C LYS A 425 -6.60 -9.96 -18.96
N PHE A 426 -7.67 -9.43 -18.37
CA PHE A 426 -8.86 -10.19 -18.00
C PHE A 426 -10.13 -9.54 -18.60
N PRO A 427 -10.23 -9.41 -19.93
CA PRO A 427 -11.43 -8.83 -20.55
C PRO A 427 -12.66 -9.71 -20.27
N THR A 428 -13.82 -9.08 -20.18
CA THR A 428 -15.10 -9.80 -20.16
C THR A 428 -15.43 -10.28 -21.57
N PRO A 429 -15.74 -11.58 -21.77
CA PRO A 429 -16.18 -12.09 -23.07
C PRO A 429 -17.35 -11.28 -23.64
N ALA A 430 -17.45 -11.19 -24.98
CA ALA A 430 -18.55 -10.49 -25.63
C ALA A 430 -19.90 -11.13 -25.27
N VAL A 431 -20.87 -10.30 -24.89
CA VAL A 431 -22.22 -10.72 -24.50
C VAL A 431 -23.23 -10.30 -25.59
N PRO A 432 -24.03 -11.23 -26.14
CA PRO A 432 -25.11 -10.90 -27.06
C PRO A 432 -26.12 -9.94 -26.41
N ALA A 433 -26.69 -9.02 -27.19
CA ALA A 433 -27.65 -8.03 -26.67
C ALA A 433 -28.83 -8.67 -25.91
N ALA A 434 -29.33 -9.82 -26.37
CA ALA A 434 -30.44 -10.55 -25.73
C ALA A 434 -30.07 -11.16 -24.36
N ASP A 435 -28.78 -11.33 -24.07
CA ASP A 435 -28.27 -11.91 -22.82
C ASP A 435 -27.74 -10.82 -21.86
N ALA A 436 -27.70 -9.55 -22.30
CA ALA A 436 -27.31 -8.40 -21.50
C ALA A 436 -28.55 -7.70 -20.91
N ILE A 437 -28.38 -7.03 -19.77
CA ILE A 437 -29.43 -6.20 -19.18
C ILE A 437 -29.52 -4.89 -19.97
N HIS A 438 -30.69 -4.58 -20.51
CA HIS A 438 -30.93 -3.29 -21.14
C HIS A 438 -31.18 -2.21 -20.09
N LYS A 439 -30.53 -1.05 -20.24
CA LYS A 439 -30.62 0.09 -19.33
C LYS A 439 -32.04 0.65 -19.21
N ASP A 440 -32.82 0.62 -20.28
CA ASP A 440 -34.24 1.02 -20.28
C ASP A 440 -35.13 0.12 -19.42
N ASN A 441 -34.63 -1.06 -19.03
CA ASN A 441 -35.30 -1.98 -18.13
C ASN A 441 -34.75 -1.94 -16.70
N ILE A 442 -34.11 -0.84 -16.31
CA ILE A 442 -33.58 -0.61 -14.96
C ILE A 442 -34.41 0.48 -14.28
N ILE A 443 -34.83 0.22 -13.06
CA ILE A 443 -35.70 1.09 -12.28
C ILE A 443 -35.06 1.34 -10.92
N ASP A 444 -34.90 2.61 -10.57
CA ASP A 444 -34.55 3.04 -9.22
C ASP A 444 -35.81 2.98 -8.33
N LEU A 445 -35.80 2.04 -7.38
CA LEU A 445 -36.85 1.82 -6.39
C LEU A 445 -36.49 2.40 -5.02
N SER A 446 -35.40 3.17 -4.89
CA SER A 446 -34.90 3.66 -3.60
C SER A 446 -35.97 4.42 -2.82
N SER A 447 -36.78 5.25 -3.50
CA SER A 447 -37.87 6.01 -2.87
C SER A 447 -39.11 5.17 -2.53
N LYS A 448 -39.14 3.89 -2.89
CA LYS A 448 -40.25 2.95 -2.66
C LYS A 448 -39.98 1.97 -1.53
N MET A 449 -38.73 1.85 -1.07
CA MET A 449 -38.39 1.07 0.10
C MET A 449 -38.63 1.90 1.36
N GLN A 450 -39.42 1.36 2.28
CA GLN A 450 -39.65 1.95 3.60
C GLN A 450 -38.43 1.73 4.52
N PRO A 451 -38.25 2.52 5.59
CA PRO A 451 -37.10 2.37 6.51
C PRO A 451 -36.95 0.99 7.16
N ASN A 452 -38.03 0.21 7.26
CA ASN A 452 -38.00 -1.17 7.78
C ASN A 452 -37.60 -2.21 6.70
N GLY A 453 -37.21 -1.78 5.50
CA GLY A 453 -36.86 -2.63 4.37
C GLY A 453 -38.06 -3.14 3.55
N ARG A 454 -39.30 -2.77 3.90
CA ARG A 454 -40.49 -3.17 3.13
C ARG A 454 -40.52 -2.44 1.78
N LEU A 455 -40.69 -3.20 0.70
CA LEU A 455 -40.91 -2.67 -0.64
C LEU A 455 -42.34 -2.98 -1.07
N ASP A 456 -43.09 -1.93 -1.44
CA ASP A 456 -44.40 -2.04 -2.05
C ASP A 456 -44.31 -1.61 -3.52
N TRP A 457 -44.34 -2.60 -4.42
CA TRP A 457 -44.11 -2.38 -5.85
C TRP A 457 -44.85 -3.39 -6.71
N THR A 458 -45.49 -2.94 -7.79
CA THR A 458 -46.04 -3.81 -8.84
C THR A 458 -45.11 -3.75 -10.05
N PRO A 459 -44.29 -4.79 -10.31
CA PRO A 459 -43.36 -4.76 -11.43
C PRO A 459 -44.13 -4.84 -12.76
N PRO A 460 -43.62 -4.21 -13.82
CA PRO A 460 -44.07 -4.49 -15.19
C PRO A 460 -43.95 -5.99 -15.53
N PRO A 461 -44.51 -6.48 -16.66
CA PRO A 461 -44.37 -7.88 -17.09
C PRO A 461 -42.91 -8.35 -17.09
N GLY A 462 -42.61 -9.64 -16.96
CA GLY A 462 -41.25 -10.22 -16.98
C GLY A 462 -40.69 -10.59 -15.61
N ASN A 463 -39.48 -11.16 -15.58
CA ASN A 463 -38.80 -11.53 -14.35
C ASN A 463 -37.90 -10.38 -13.89
N TRP A 464 -38.04 -9.94 -12.64
CA TRP A 464 -37.28 -8.83 -12.09
C TRP A 464 -36.34 -9.31 -11.00
N VAL A 465 -35.14 -8.73 -11.02
CA VAL A 465 -34.18 -8.83 -9.92
C VAL A 465 -34.14 -7.49 -9.23
N VAL A 466 -34.28 -7.48 -7.91
CA VAL A 466 -34.16 -6.29 -7.06
C VAL A 466 -32.91 -6.44 -6.22
N LEU A 467 -31.99 -5.49 -6.37
CA LEU A 467 -30.77 -5.35 -5.58
C LEU A 467 -30.97 -4.24 -4.55
N ARG A 468 -30.91 -4.58 -3.27
CA ARG A 468 -30.81 -3.59 -2.17
C ARG A 468 -29.34 -3.38 -1.87
N PHE A 469 -28.83 -2.22 -2.24
CA PHE A 469 -27.46 -1.82 -1.96
C PHE A 469 -27.38 -1.04 -0.65
N GLY A 470 -26.38 -1.39 0.14
CA GLY A 470 -25.91 -0.61 1.26
C GLY A 470 -24.40 -0.60 1.28
N TYR A 471 -23.83 -0.13 2.38
CA TYR A 471 -22.39 -0.18 2.61
C TYR A 471 -22.09 -0.47 4.07
N SER A 472 -21.01 -1.20 4.31
CA SER A 472 -20.54 -1.58 5.64
C SER A 472 -19.03 -1.37 5.78
N LEU A 473 -18.49 -1.55 6.98
CA LEU A 473 -17.09 -1.28 7.26
C LEU A 473 -16.15 -2.30 6.60
N LEU A 474 -14.97 -1.82 6.22
CA LEU A 474 -13.83 -2.68 5.88
C LEU A 474 -13.17 -3.24 7.15
N GLY A 475 -13.02 -2.40 8.19
CA GLY A 475 -12.52 -2.80 9.50
C GLY A 475 -11.00 -2.79 9.68
N ILE A 476 -10.25 -2.30 8.68
CA ILE A 476 -8.80 -2.14 8.77
C ILE A 476 -8.46 -1.07 9.81
N THR A 477 -7.38 -1.28 10.54
CA THR A 477 -6.86 -0.38 11.57
C THR A 477 -5.43 0.06 11.26
N ASN A 478 -5.02 1.21 11.79
CA ASN A 478 -3.63 1.64 11.72
C ASN A 478 -2.70 0.66 12.43
N HIS A 479 -1.47 0.52 11.94
CA HIS A 479 -0.52 -0.44 12.47
C HIS A 479 0.95 -0.04 12.21
N PRO A 480 1.89 -0.73 12.89
CA PRO A 480 1.72 -1.44 14.15
C PRO A 480 1.65 -0.42 15.30
N ALA A 481 0.46 -0.16 15.82
CA ALA A 481 0.24 0.76 16.93
C ALA A 481 0.00 0.00 18.24
N SER A 482 0.29 0.65 19.38
CA SER A 482 -0.11 0.10 20.67
C SER A 482 -1.64 0.05 20.77
N PRO A 483 -2.24 -0.83 21.59
CA PRO A 483 -3.70 -0.94 21.70
C PRO A 483 -4.42 0.38 21.96
N GLU A 484 -3.77 1.33 22.65
CA GLU A 484 -4.28 2.66 22.95
C GLU A 484 -4.21 3.63 21.76
N GLY A 485 -3.32 3.39 20.79
CA GLY A 485 -3.20 4.13 19.54
C GLY A 485 -3.89 3.45 18.34
N THR A 486 -4.36 2.21 18.49
CA THR A 486 -5.03 1.45 17.42
C THR A 486 -6.51 1.81 17.32
N GLY A 487 -6.97 2.11 16.11
CA GLY A 487 -8.38 2.19 15.78
C GLY A 487 -8.62 2.19 14.27
N LEU A 488 -9.88 2.40 13.87
CA LEU A 488 -10.28 2.30 12.47
C LEU A 488 -9.49 3.28 11.60
N GLU A 489 -9.12 2.81 10.41
CA GLU A 489 -8.68 3.68 9.32
C GLU A 489 -9.83 4.60 8.89
N VAL A 490 -9.56 5.91 8.81
CA VAL A 490 -10.57 6.90 8.37
C VAL A 490 -11.00 6.66 6.93
N ASP A 491 -12.24 6.99 6.59
CA ASP A 491 -12.75 7.01 5.21
C ASP A 491 -11.94 7.99 4.36
N LYS A 492 -11.07 7.44 3.52
CA LYS A 492 -10.12 8.19 2.68
C LYS A 492 -10.80 8.94 1.55
N LEU A 493 -12.08 8.63 1.30
CA LEU A 493 -12.88 9.19 0.23
C LEU A 493 -13.87 10.24 0.75
N ASN A 494 -13.91 10.51 2.07
CA ASN A 494 -14.73 11.55 2.66
C ASN A 494 -13.84 12.68 3.23
N PRO A 495 -13.85 13.88 2.64
CA PRO A 495 -12.95 14.97 3.04
C PRO A 495 -13.23 15.48 4.46
N ASP A 496 -14.48 15.42 4.93
CA ASP A 496 -14.83 15.88 6.27
C ASP A 496 -14.28 14.92 7.34
N ASP A 497 -14.36 13.61 7.08
CA ASP A 497 -13.81 12.57 7.96
C ASP A 497 -12.27 12.65 8.00
N VAL A 498 -11.60 12.80 6.85
CA VAL A 498 -10.14 13.00 6.79
C VAL A 498 -9.72 14.27 7.52
N ALA A 499 -10.42 15.39 7.31
CA ALA A 499 -10.11 16.63 8.00
C ALA A 499 -10.30 16.50 9.51
N GLN A 500 -11.36 15.84 9.97
CA GLN A 500 -11.57 15.60 11.39
C GLN A 500 -10.47 14.71 11.97
N TYR A 501 -10.08 13.64 11.28
CA TYR A 501 -8.99 12.75 11.69
C TYR A 501 -7.69 13.54 11.86
N MET A 502 -7.26 14.25 10.82
CA MET A 502 -5.98 14.97 10.82
C MET A 502 -5.94 16.07 11.87
N ASN A 503 -7.02 16.83 12.03
CA ASN A 503 -7.08 17.86 13.06
C ASN A 503 -6.98 17.24 14.46
N THR A 504 -7.73 16.16 14.74
CA THR A 504 -7.66 15.47 16.05
C THR A 504 -6.25 14.94 16.32
N TYR A 505 -5.62 14.33 15.31
CA TYR A 505 -4.27 13.79 15.42
C TYR A 505 -3.23 14.90 15.71
N LEU A 506 -3.25 15.98 14.91
CA LEU A 506 -2.32 17.08 15.04
C LEU A 506 -2.55 17.91 16.31
N ASP A 507 -3.80 18.01 16.79
CA ASP A 507 -4.11 18.69 18.06
C ASP A 507 -3.53 17.91 19.25
N ASN A 508 -3.53 16.58 19.21
CA ASN A 508 -2.88 15.77 20.26
C ASN A 508 -1.36 16.02 20.34
N TYR A 509 -0.69 16.18 19.20
CA TYR A 509 0.73 16.54 19.15
C TYR A 509 0.96 18.00 19.54
N LYS A 510 0.10 18.92 19.09
CA LYS A 510 0.14 20.34 19.52
C LYS A 510 0.02 20.46 21.04
N ASP A 511 -0.82 19.67 21.67
CA ASP A 511 -0.95 19.61 23.13
C ASP A 511 0.33 19.11 23.81
N ALA A 512 1.07 18.19 23.18
CA ALA A 512 2.32 17.69 23.71
C ALA A 512 3.47 18.71 23.59
N VAL A 513 3.64 19.33 22.41
CA VAL A 513 4.83 20.16 22.11
C VAL A 513 4.59 21.67 22.13
N GLY A 514 3.34 22.13 22.11
CA GLY A 514 2.98 23.54 22.13
C GLY A 514 3.55 24.31 20.93
N GLU A 515 4.23 25.43 21.18
CA GLU A 515 4.80 26.32 20.14
C GLU A 515 5.94 25.69 19.32
N LEU A 516 6.38 24.48 19.67
CA LEU A 516 7.34 23.69 18.91
C LEU A 516 6.68 22.83 17.82
N MET A 517 5.51 23.24 17.30
CA MET A 517 4.88 22.61 16.14
C MET A 517 4.68 23.65 15.03
N GLY A 518 5.01 23.29 13.80
CA GLY A 518 4.94 24.17 12.62
C GLY A 518 6.31 24.68 12.23
N LYS A 519 6.61 25.96 12.51
CA LYS A 519 7.83 26.62 12.01
C LYS A 519 9.15 26.10 12.60
N ARG A 520 9.10 25.43 13.76
CA ARG A 520 10.25 24.93 14.51
C ARG A 520 9.84 23.72 15.34
N GLY A 521 10.81 22.89 15.76
CA GLY A 521 10.52 21.62 16.44
C GLY A 521 9.91 20.62 15.46
N LEU A 522 8.68 20.16 15.73
CA LEU A 522 7.91 19.29 14.87
C LEU A 522 7.43 20.03 13.62
N GLN A 523 8.04 19.74 12.47
CA GLN A 523 7.87 20.51 11.23
C GLN A 523 7.15 19.73 10.14
N TYR A 524 7.14 18.40 10.18
CA TYR A 524 6.60 17.58 9.09
C TYR A 524 5.71 16.44 9.58
N VAL A 525 4.84 15.99 8.68
CA VAL A 525 4.21 14.67 8.77
C VAL A 525 4.68 13.82 7.59
N ILE A 526 4.89 12.53 7.84
CA ILE A 526 5.09 11.51 6.81
C ILE A 526 3.84 10.61 6.72
N ASN A 527 3.21 10.60 5.55
CA ASN A 527 2.30 9.53 5.18
C ASN A 527 3.12 8.41 4.53
N ASP A 528 3.23 7.28 5.23
CA ASP A 528 4.03 6.12 4.84
C ASP A 528 3.40 5.36 3.65
N SER A 529 3.95 4.21 3.27
CA SER A 529 3.34 3.36 2.25
C SER A 529 2.00 2.76 2.71
N TRP A 530 1.14 2.47 1.73
CA TRP A 530 -0.27 2.17 2.00
C TRP A 530 -0.52 0.73 2.44
N GLU A 531 -1.02 0.57 3.68
CA GLU A 531 -1.38 -0.74 4.23
C GLU A 531 -2.87 -0.82 4.67
N ALA A 532 -3.71 0.11 4.22
CA ALA A 532 -5.10 0.26 4.67
C ALA A 532 -6.16 -0.58 3.90
N GLY A 533 -5.74 -1.52 3.06
CA GLY A 533 -6.66 -2.30 2.20
C GLY A 533 -7.32 -1.48 1.09
N THR A 534 -8.44 -1.96 0.54
CA THR A 534 -9.15 -1.32 -0.58
C THR A 534 -10.60 -0.96 -0.23
N GLN A 535 -10.87 0.34 -0.08
CA GLN A 535 -12.24 0.85 0.00
C GLN A 535 -12.81 1.11 -1.40
N ASN A 536 -14.09 0.84 -1.60
CA ASN A 536 -14.79 1.12 -2.85
C ASN A 536 -16.09 1.92 -2.67
N TRP A 537 -16.39 2.36 -1.45
CA TRP A 537 -17.58 3.15 -1.20
C TRP A 537 -17.35 4.28 -0.20
N THR A 538 -18.17 5.32 -0.32
CA THR A 538 -18.37 6.38 0.67
C THR A 538 -19.80 6.92 0.51
N ASP A 539 -20.32 7.60 1.52
CA ASP A 539 -21.70 8.09 1.56
C ASP A 539 -22.04 9.03 0.37
N ASN A 540 -21.10 9.90 0.00
CA ASN A 540 -21.26 10.86 -1.10
C ASN A 540 -20.84 10.34 -2.49
N LEU A 541 -20.54 9.04 -2.64
CA LEU A 541 -19.95 8.51 -3.88
C LEU A 541 -20.81 8.75 -5.13
N ILE A 542 -22.13 8.61 -5.03
CA ILE A 542 -23.04 8.80 -6.19
C ILE A 542 -22.96 10.26 -6.69
N ALA A 543 -22.92 11.22 -5.78
CA ALA A 543 -22.82 12.64 -6.11
C ALA A 543 -21.45 12.98 -6.73
N GLU A 544 -20.37 12.46 -6.12
CA GLU A 544 -19.01 12.65 -6.62
C GLU A 544 -18.79 12.01 -7.99
N PHE A 545 -19.28 10.79 -8.19
CA PHE A 545 -19.26 10.13 -9.50
C PHE A 545 -19.99 10.98 -10.54
N THR A 546 -21.23 11.40 -10.25
CA THR A 546 -22.04 12.19 -11.19
C THR A 546 -21.33 13.49 -11.57
N LYS A 547 -20.77 14.19 -10.58
CA LYS A 547 -20.00 15.43 -10.77
C LYS A 547 -18.77 15.21 -11.64
N ARG A 548 -18.02 14.12 -11.42
CA ARG A 548 -16.71 13.88 -12.03
C ARG A 548 -16.77 13.17 -13.38
N ARG A 549 -17.79 12.34 -13.61
CA ARG A 549 -17.95 11.50 -14.81
C ARG A 549 -19.08 11.99 -15.74
N GLY A 550 -19.97 12.84 -15.24
CA GLY A 550 -21.00 13.50 -16.04
C GLY A 550 -22.28 12.68 -16.26
N TYR A 551 -22.49 11.58 -15.52
CA TYR A 551 -23.71 10.78 -15.58
C TYR A 551 -24.02 10.08 -14.26
N ASP A 552 -25.30 9.72 -14.06
CA ASP A 552 -25.78 9.03 -12.86
C ASP A 552 -25.32 7.56 -12.84
N PRO A 553 -24.62 7.10 -11.78
CA PRO A 553 -24.16 5.72 -11.66
C PRO A 553 -25.28 4.74 -11.29
N ARG A 554 -26.43 5.19 -10.77
CA ARG A 554 -27.48 4.28 -10.22
C ARG A 554 -27.99 3.24 -11.21
N PRO A 555 -28.27 3.57 -12.49
CA PRO A 555 -28.64 2.56 -13.48
C PRO A 555 -27.53 1.54 -13.75
N TRP A 556 -26.27 1.85 -13.43
CA TRP A 556 -25.11 0.98 -13.66
C TRP A 556 -24.66 0.20 -12.43
N MET A 557 -25.21 0.49 -11.25
CA MET A 557 -24.84 -0.20 -10.00
C MET A 557 -24.93 -1.74 -10.03
N PRO A 558 -25.85 -2.40 -10.77
CA PRO A 558 -25.81 -3.85 -10.91
C PRO A 558 -24.48 -4.39 -11.49
N VAL A 559 -23.70 -3.57 -12.20
CA VAL A 559 -22.37 -3.94 -12.68
C VAL A 559 -21.38 -4.12 -11.52
N LEU A 560 -21.56 -3.41 -10.39
CA LEU A 560 -20.73 -3.58 -9.19
C LEU A 560 -20.89 -4.95 -8.53
N THR A 561 -21.95 -5.67 -8.89
CA THR A 561 -22.20 -7.05 -8.45
C THR A 561 -21.90 -8.06 -9.57
N GLY A 562 -21.23 -7.63 -10.64
CA GLY A 562 -20.81 -8.48 -11.74
C GLY A 562 -21.84 -8.70 -12.84
N ARG A 563 -22.97 -7.98 -12.88
CA ARG A 563 -23.92 -8.09 -14.01
C ARG A 563 -23.44 -7.29 -15.23
N VAL A 564 -23.85 -7.71 -16.42
CA VAL A 564 -23.54 -7.03 -17.69
C VAL A 564 -24.74 -6.20 -18.13
N ILE A 565 -24.56 -4.88 -18.21
CA ILE A 565 -25.51 -3.90 -18.72
C ILE A 565 -25.07 -3.43 -20.10
N GLU A 566 -26.00 -3.41 -21.06
CA GLU A 566 -25.85 -3.10 -22.49
C GLU A 566 -24.85 -4.01 -23.23
N SER A 567 -23.58 -3.99 -22.83
CA SER A 567 -22.52 -4.83 -23.37
C SER A 567 -21.36 -4.95 -22.39
N SER A 568 -20.47 -5.92 -22.64
CA SER A 568 -19.22 -6.08 -21.88
C SER A 568 -18.39 -4.79 -21.87
N GLN A 569 -18.27 -4.12 -23.02
CA GLN A 569 -17.53 -2.87 -23.15
C GLN A 569 -18.16 -1.73 -22.35
N ALA A 570 -19.49 -1.57 -22.41
CA ALA A 570 -20.18 -0.51 -21.69
C ALA A 570 -20.07 -0.68 -20.17
N SER A 571 -20.23 -1.92 -19.69
CA SER A 571 -20.11 -2.25 -18.28
C SER A 571 -18.67 -2.08 -17.76
N GLU A 572 -17.67 -2.53 -18.53
CA GLU A 572 -16.26 -2.31 -18.16
C GLU A 572 -15.86 -0.83 -18.21
N GLY A 573 -16.43 -0.06 -19.14
CA GLY A 573 -16.30 1.40 -19.17
C GLY A 573 -16.82 2.04 -17.88
N PHE A 574 -18.01 1.65 -17.42
CA PHE A 574 -18.53 2.10 -16.13
C PHE A 574 -17.61 1.72 -14.95
N LEU A 575 -17.12 0.48 -14.91
CA LEU A 575 -16.19 0.05 -13.84
C LEU A 575 -14.87 0.82 -13.89
N TRP A 576 -14.39 1.20 -15.08
CA TRP A 576 -13.23 2.06 -15.22
C TRP A 576 -13.51 3.46 -14.65
N ASP A 577 -14.64 4.08 -15.02
CA ASP A 577 -15.06 5.38 -14.49
C ASP A 577 -15.25 5.35 -12.97
N PHE A 578 -15.77 4.24 -12.45
CA PHE A 578 -15.94 4.00 -11.02
C PHE A 578 -14.59 3.99 -10.30
N ARG A 579 -13.63 3.16 -10.74
CA ARG A 579 -12.28 3.14 -10.16
C ARG A 579 -11.55 4.47 -10.32
N LYS A 580 -11.73 5.17 -11.44
CA LYS A 580 -11.15 6.50 -11.66
C LYS A 580 -11.75 7.53 -10.70
N THR A 581 -13.02 7.40 -10.33
CA THR A 581 -13.67 8.26 -9.34
C THR A 581 -13.09 8.04 -7.95
N LEU A 582 -12.92 6.77 -7.54
CA LEU A 582 -12.24 6.43 -6.28
C LEU A 582 -10.80 6.98 -6.25
N ALA A 583 -10.05 6.82 -7.33
CA ALA A 583 -8.68 7.32 -7.46
C ALA A 583 -8.58 8.85 -7.35
N ASP A 584 -9.49 9.57 -8.02
CA ASP A 584 -9.52 11.03 -7.97
C ASP A 584 -9.88 11.54 -6.58
N MET A 585 -10.86 10.91 -5.93
CA MET A 585 -11.26 11.26 -4.58
C MET A 585 -10.14 10.95 -3.57
N LEU A 586 -9.41 9.85 -3.72
CA LEU A 586 -8.27 9.55 -2.85
C LEU A 586 -7.17 10.63 -2.96
N ALA A 587 -6.80 11.03 -4.18
CA ALA A 587 -5.81 12.09 -4.37
C ALA A 587 -6.30 13.43 -3.80
N ASP A 588 -7.55 13.83 -4.11
CA ASP A 588 -8.10 15.14 -3.72
C ASP A 588 -8.42 15.23 -2.21
N TYR A 589 -9.03 14.18 -1.63
CA TYR A 589 -9.64 14.22 -0.30
C TYR A 589 -8.78 13.60 0.79
N HIS A 590 -7.75 12.83 0.44
CA HIS A 590 -6.76 12.35 1.41
C HIS A 590 -5.44 13.12 1.27
N TYR A 591 -4.66 12.87 0.22
CA TYR A 591 -3.29 13.41 0.11
C TYR A 591 -3.22 14.94 -0.06
N ASP A 592 -3.96 15.50 -1.02
CA ASP A 592 -3.99 16.95 -1.25
C ASP A 592 -4.57 17.69 -0.04
N LEU A 593 -5.62 17.12 0.58
CA LEU A 593 -6.25 17.71 1.76
C LEU A 593 -5.33 17.67 2.99
N ILE A 594 -4.62 16.56 3.22
CA ILE A 594 -3.60 16.45 4.27
C ILE A 594 -2.53 17.53 4.07
N THR A 595 -1.99 17.63 2.85
CA THR A 595 -1.00 18.66 2.51
C THR A 595 -1.52 20.06 2.87
N LYS A 596 -2.76 20.37 2.48
CA LYS A 596 -3.39 21.66 2.79
C LYS A 596 -3.49 21.91 4.30
N ILE A 597 -3.96 20.92 5.07
CA ILE A 597 -4.10 21.03 6.54
C ILE A 597 -2.73 21.25 7.19
N LEU A 598 -1.68 20.58 6.72
CA LEU A 598 -0.32 20.75 7.20
C LEU A 598 0.22 22.15 6.89
N HIS A 599 0.03 22.64 5.67
CA HIS A 599 0.43 23.99 5.27
C HIS A 599 -0.28 25.08 6.10
N GLU A 600 -1.57 24.91 6.42
CA GLU A 600 -2.33 25.81 7.31
C GLU A 600 -1.74 25.85 8.73
N ARG A 601 -1.05 24.79 9.16
CA ARG A 601 -0.32 24.71 10.44
C ARG A 601 1.17 25.06 10.32
N GLY A 602 1.63 25.47 9.13
CA GLY A 602 3.03 25.80 8.86
C GLY A 602 3.97 24.59 8.89
N MET A 603 3.43 23.40 8.60
CA MET A 603 4.15 22.12 8.51
C MET A 603 4.29 21.69 7.04
N GLY A 604 5.24 20.81 6.76
CA GLY A 604 5.38 20.18 5.44
C GLY A 604 4.93 18.72 5.41
N HIS A 605 4.82 18.18 4.20
CA HIS A 605 4.32 16.83 3.94
C HIS A 605 5.35 15.98 3.18
N TYR A 606 5.89 14.96 3.86
CA TYR A 606 6.50 13.81 3.20
C TYR A 606 5.40 12.81 2.87
N GLY A 607 5.41 12.22 1.68
CA GLY A 607 4.45 11.14 1.44
C GLY A 607 4.87 10.14 0.40
N GLU A 608 4.67 8.88 0.77
CA GLU A 608 4.86 7.72 -0.07
C GLU A 608 3.59 7.38 -0.86
N SER A 609 3.51 6.14 -1.36
CA SER A 609 2.44 5.71 -2.25
C SER A 609 2.30 4.18 -2.20
N HIS A 610 2.30 3.52 -3.35
CA HIS A 610 2.17 2.06 -3.44
C HIS A 610 3.36 1.30 -2.85
N GLU A 611 4.58 1.86 -2.91
CA GLU A 611 5.86 1.19 -2.65
C GLU A 611 6.05 -0.10 -3.46
N GLU A 612 5.38 -1.18 -3.08
CA GLU A 612 5.40 -2.48 -3.74
C GLU A 612 4.09 -2.75 -4.51
N GLY A 613 4.24 -3.12 -5.78
CA GLY A 613 3.11 -3.51 -6.62
C GLY A 613 2.03 -2.43 -6.70
N ARG A 614 0.78 -2.82 -6.49
CA ARG A 614 -0.36 -1.89 -6.44
C ARG A 614 -1.01 -2.01 -5.08
N ALA A 615 -0.87 -1.00 -4.23
CA ALA A 615 -1.36 -1.05 -2.84
C ALA A 615 -2.83 -0.64 -2.67
N PHE A 616 -3.32 0.27 -3.51
CA PHE A 616 -4.68 0.84 -3.47
C PHE A 616 -5.21 1.14 -4.88
N ILE A 617 -6.47 1.59 -4.96
CA ILE A 617 -7.12 1.99 -6.21
C ILE A 617 -6.81 3.45 -6.51
N GLY A 618 -5.64 3.69 -7.11
CA GLY A 618 -5.20 5.03 -7.50
C GLY A 618 -4.02 4.99 -8.47
N ASP A 619 -3.58 6.18 -8.85
CA ASP A 619 -2.32 6.42 -9.56
C ASP A 619 -1.29 6.91 -8.54
N GLY A 620 -0.17 6.18 -8.43
CA GLY A 620 0.86 6.48 -7.45
C GLY A 620 1.62 7.79 -7.65
N MET A 621 1.52 8.41 -8.83
CA MET A 621 2.01 9.77 -9.06
C MET A 621 1.00 10.83 -8.60
N GLN A 622 -0.29 10.60 -8.84
CA GLN A 622 -1.33 11.58 -8.49
C GLN A 622 -1.40 11.85 -7.00
N VAL A 623 -1.28 10.81 -6.17
CA VAL A 623 -1.33 10.98 -4.71
C VAL A 623 -0.13 11.73 -4.14
N LYS A 624 0.98 11.86 -4.89
CA LYS A 624 2.18 12.58 -4.44
C LYS A 624 2.30 13.99 -4.99
N ARG A 625 1.32 14.44 -5.78
CA ARG A 625 1.44 15.69 -6.57
C ARG A 625 1.52 16.96 -5.72
N SER A 626 0.95 16.94 -4.52
CA SER A 626 0.93 18.07 -3.60
C SER A 626 2.01 17.97 -2.52
N ASN A 627 2.63 16.81 -2.32
CA ASN A 627 3.59 16.58 -1.25
C ASN A 627 4.79 17.52 -1.42
N ASP A 628 5.23 18.14 -0.32
CA ASP A 628 6.45 18.96 -0.32
C ASP A 628 7.68 18.09 -0.61
N VAL A 629 7.66 16.84 -0.14
CA VAL A 629 8.65 15.82 -0.46
C VAL A 629 7.96 14.52 -0.89
N PRO A 630 7.78 14.29 -2.20
CA PRO A 630 7.40 12.99 -2.73
C PRO A 630 8.43 11.94 -2.36
N MET A 631 8.02 10.89 -1.65
CA MET A 631 8.91 9.88 -1.10
C MET A 631 8.66 8.50 -1.72
N SER A 632 9.65 7.61 -1.59
CA SER A 632 9.68 6.23 -2.09
C SER A 632 10.69 5.44 -1.28
N ALA A 633 10.60 4.11 -1.34
CA ALA A 633 11.54 3.21 -0.70
C ALA A 633 12.54 2.54 -1.66
N MET A 634 13.68 2.14 -1.12
CA MET A 634 14.62 1.21 -1.75
C MET A 634 15.18 0.28 -0.67
N TRP A 635 15.04 -1.03 -0.89
CA TRP A 635 15.52 -2.06 0.01
C TRP A 635 16.94 -2.50 -0.37
N THR A 636 17.75 -2.93 0.60
CA THR A 636 19.06 -3.54 0.31
C THR A 636 18.87 -4.82 -0.50
N PHE A 637 19.77 -5.09 -1.43
CA PHE A 637 19.78 -6.33 -2.21
C PHE A 637 21.21 -6.85 -2.41
N TRP A 638 21.33 -8.18 -2.48
CA TRP A 638 22.56 -8.98 -2.41
C TRP A 638 23.74 -8.59 -3.32
N ARG A 639 23.58 -7.68 -4.30
CA ARG A 639 24.68 -7.24 -5.19
C ARG A 639 25.60 -6.16 -4.59
N ILE A 640 25.17 -5.44 -3.54
CA ILE A 640 25.97 -4.35 -2.93
C ILE A 640 27.21 -4.87 -2.17
N CYS A 641 27.30 -6.17 -1.85
CA CYS A 641 28.50 -6.75 -1.22
C CYS A 641 29.67 -7.06 -2.18
N LEU A 642 29.49 -6.96 -3.51
CA LEU A 642 30.55 -7.30 -4.47
C LEU A 642 31.56 -6.16 -4.70
N VAL A 643 31.17 -4.89 -4.46
CA VAL A 643 32.08 -3.73 -4.68
C VAL A 643 33.16 -3.65 -3.59
N ALA A 644 32.97 -4.33 -2.46
CA ALA A 644 34.01 -4.47 -1.44
C ALA A 644 35.10 -5.50 -1.78
N ARG A 645 34.96 -6.29 -2.87
CA ARG A 645 35.96 -7.31 -3.26
C ARG A 645 37.08 -6.79 -4.16
N ASP A 646 36.88 -5.69 -4.89
CA ASP A 646 37.87 -5.22 -5.86
C ASP A 646 39.05 -4.46 -5.24
N THR A 647 39.02 -4.17 -3.93
CA THR A 647 40.16 -3.59 -3.20
C THR A 647 41.10 -4.61 -2.57
N GLU A 648 40.73 -5.91 -2.55
CA GLU A 648 41.59 -6.99 -1.99
C GLU A 648 42.12 -7.98 -3.04
N ALA A 649 41.68 -7.89 -4.30
CA ALA A 649 42.08 -8.80 -5.38
C ALA A 649 43.54 -8.64 -5.87
N ASP A 650 44.32 -7.73 -5.26
CA ASP A 650 45.74 -7.53 -5.57
C ASP A 650 46.69 -8.44 -4.74
N ARG A 651 46.16 -9.39 -3.97
CA ARG A 651 46.94 -10.45 -3.32
C ARG A 651 46.53 -11.82 -3.86
N GLY A 652 47.18 -12.20 -4.96
CA GLY A 652 46.87 -13.39 -5.72
C GLY A 652 46.89 -14.69 -4.92
N GLN A 653 45.74 -15.37 -4.88
CA GLN A 653 45.66 -16.83 -4.80
C GLN A 653 44.45 -17.31 -5.62
N ARG A 654 44.71 -18.17 -6.61
CA ARG A 654 43.68 -18.94 -7.33
C ARG A 654 43.23 -20.10 -6.44
N VAL A 655 41.92 -20.27 -6.24
CA VAL A 655 41.33 -21.52 -5.74
C VAL A 655 40.12 -21.90 -6.61
N SER A 656 40.05 -23.19 -6.91
CA SER A 656 39.20 -23.88 -7.89
C SER A 656 37.74 -24.08 -7.48
N HIS A 657 36.90 -24.31 -8.49
CA HIS A 657 35.44 -24.46 -8.45
C HIS A 657 34.90 -25.60 -7.56
N GLY A 658 33.90 -25.25 -6.76
CA GLY A 658 32.98 -26.13 -6.01
C GLY A 658 31.99 -25.24 -5.26
N SER A 659 30.75 -25.18 -5.73
CA SER A 659 29.75 -24.16 -5.39
C SER A 659 29.16 -24.30 -3.98
N GLN A 660 29.66 -23.49 -3.04
CA GLN A 660 28.98 -22.95 -1.86
C GLN A 660 29.64 -21.59 -1.55
N PRO A 661 28.90 -20.47 -1.37
CA PRO A 661 29.55 -19.20 -1.09
C PRO A 661 30.18 -19.20 0.31
N VAL A 662 31.51 -19.09 0.33
CA VAL A 662 32.35 -18.85 1.50
C VAL A 662 32.08 -17.43 2.02
N CYS A 663 30.97 -17.24 2.74
CA CYS A 663 30.68 -16.04 3.54
C CYS A 663 30.31 -16.38 5.00
N ASP A 664 29.88 -17.61 5.27
CA ASP A 664 29.66 -18.11 6.65
C ASP A 664 30.92 -18.07 7.52
N SER A 665 32.11 -18.09 6.91
CA SER A 665 33.39 -18.12 7.63
C SER A 665 33.82 -16.76 8.16
N TYR A 666 33.42 -15.63 7.57
CA TYR A 666 33.81 -14.30 8.07
C TYR A 666 32.99 -13.86 9.28
N VAL A 667 31.72 -14.28 9.37
CA VAL A 667 30.88 -14.04 10.55
C VAL A 667 31.29 -14.97 11.71
N ARG A 668 31.76 -16.20 11.42
CA ARG A 668 32.23 -17.14 12.46
C ARG A 668 33.66 -16.88 12.93
N ALA A 669 34.55 -16.32 12.13
CA ALA A 669 35.95 -16.08 12.54
C ALA A 669 36.09 -14.95 13.57
N SER A 670 35.19 -13.96 13.57
CA SER A 670 35.15 -12.87 14.56
C SER A 670 34.71 -13.34 15.95
N ALA A 671 33.97 -14.45 16.04
CA ALA A 671 33.50 -15.02 17.30
C ALA A 671 34.57 -15.84 18.05
N VAL A 672 35.66 -16.23 17.37
CA VAL A 672 36.75 -17.02 17.98
C VAL A 672 37.90 -16.13 18.51
N ALA A 673 37.90 -14.83 18.18
CA ALA A 673 38.96 -13.90 18.54
C ALA A 673 38.54 -12.85 19.59
N GLY A 674 37.73 -13.22 20.60
CA GLY A 674 37.70 -12.56 21.92
C GLY A 674 37.63 -11.02 22.02
N GLN A 675 37.19 -10.31 20.98
CA GLN A 675 36.99 -8.87 20.98
C GLN A 675 35.53 -8.57 20.65
N GLU A 676 34.78 -8.14 21.68
CA GLU A 676 33.41 -7.65 21.52
C GLU A 676 33.40 -6.43 20.60
N THR A 677 33.01 -6.64 19.35
CA THR A 677 32.57 -5.59 18.44
C THR A 677 31.09 -5.82 18.16
N ARG A 678 30.23 -5.11 18.91
CA ARG A 678 28.80 -5.02 18.61
C ARG A 678 28.64 -4.20 17.33
N THR A 679 28.46 -4.89 16.20
CA THR A 679 28.12 -4.24 14.94
C THR A 679 26.60 -4.22 14.84
N VAL A 680 25.99 -3.06 15.04
CA VAL A 680 24.57 -2.82 14.76
C VAL A 680 24.45 -2.61 13.25
N ALA A 681 23.68 -3.46 12.57
CA ALA A 681 23.35 -3.27 11.17
C ALA A 681 22.42 -2.04 11.05
N TRP A 682 22.88 -1.01 10.35
CA TRP A 682 22.06 0.15 9.99
C TRP A 682 21.48 -0.08 8.60
N SER A 683 20.16 -0.09 8.49
CA SER A 683 19.47 0.06 7.20
C SER A 683 19.61 1.51 6.76
N VAL A 684 20.44 1.77 5.75
CA VAL A 684 20.57 3.11 5.15
C VAL A 684 19.48 3.25 4.09
N TRP A 685 18.36 3.86 4.48
CA TRP A 685 17.35 4.33 3.53
C TRP A 685 17.90 5.55 2.80
N THR A 686 18.22 5.40 1.53
CA THR A 686 18.68 6.53 0.70
C THR A 686 17.50 7.01 -0.14
N VAL A 687 17.00 8.21 0.16
CA VAL A 687 16.08 8.93 -0.74
C VAL A 687 16.91 9.32 -1.97
N VAL A 688 16.52 8.84 -3.16
CA VAL A 688 17.14 9.21 -4.45
C VAL A 688 16.42 10.41 -5.03
#